data_AF-A0A4V2UXF7-F1
#
_entry.id   AF-A0A4V2UXF7-F1
#
_cell.length_a   1.000
_cell.length_b   1.000
_cell.length_c   1.000
_cell.angle_alpha   90.00
_cell.angle_beta   90.00
_cell.angle_gamma   90.00
#
_symmetry.space_group_name_H-M   'P 1'
#
loop_
_entity.id
_entity.type
_entity.pdbx_description
1 polymer ?
#
loop_
_entity_poly.entity_id
_entity_poly.type
_entity_poly.pdbx_seq_one_letter_code
_entity_poly.pdbx_strand_id
1 'polypeptide(L)'
;MATTLNVNLSDAMRTELAQPGVYAYAILYGNNSETPLEYIQFASGGTVDASIVLDLTTVDRPTLDGGKVYFVIQSTDEPSYQLSSTITQAEINWNASVTFDYRYDSVEVSLLDKTGDAANLTSVEGFGIPMVLSASTGTRGYSISGAEMFDKLAAAAPVVEDYPPISDFNGGPLAGDDRLAVSPTVAVVDGNDYPLYTTDVWQPYVDSLKSPSSPIVLTGFFNGAPDLEAGKPEGYPQVWRNAGFFSYTLEWDPDTDGGVFWLNPSENSQIQGYIKLTEANLVNSIYSSLGSVEIYTEKSDTTPYMVYDDASAMNVGANNQWGRVLQQLTVGLSAGYFGVTGVSLNAEETAAIDLNKNYNWDPTYAFDSAHVSGDPLYYDPYSAVLFKYSNSYGSQYSDALMAAYAQGGPLLPTYSGSGNVTELTVTLYADSDPAPVGGYTEPEIFNYVAPNQDGHYSVTTWTPSNTSNITFDFGSGQLMVLRDDVPIVFRFIVGYDGDTPVWEEVTLGSDGATSWQNWNIVYSDGAYSVTGTGAGSQTPGSLVVTGMPMAESGVSWYQLVVGSGAVEKTFNLYTTTTEGEFVNFQSDPSLFGIDGLANLASTATADPTLTTFTVNVTGALPTVDMSLLELNTDPAFIALLAQPTAPVAGVLTEDGFVSAAGQTTDTDVVATIYSGTLAFGWTGHNSDASTVSWISGYTNKIQALTVAQLSFTTNLTNYLAPILAESDIDGQWFTPVMQQFGNGDYVVTMTSYTMSDTDFTAPLTPVSSTLSFTVDMAEFALTAGGSGNGLVLDGVTGPTEGNWIDFTVTGSSLAREATLLMYAVDGSGNMVSRDGAVTLDLQDAIIGAVGAVPNDQGALMVDGVQSVYLGVGHELRFALLTGESTLDLAPSVAVTPAAGGAVDLTVGGISLSAVTNNTLSDGAELASVQRIYDLPFVYLEQGAELSVGVAGSAANTNTLGFVRFDFDPLTGDMSVAGVAYGDTDAFDAAVRDHLDTGFSAAYGGGNFEDTGSWTVAGETGYYAPVLLTQSGEVLVIGTEANPGGDAFIRMYGENTFGFEDLTAAEGSDFDYNDMVMQLVPMI
;
A
#
# COMPACT_ATOMS: atom_id res chain seq x y z
N MET A 1 -30.47 16.11 -14.11
CA MET A 1 -31.84 15.72 -14.54
C MET A 1 -32.30 14.62 -13.61
N ALA A 2 -33.60 14.49 -13.31
CA ALA A 2 -34.09 13.39 -12.49
C ALA A 2 -34.01 12.07 -13.27
N THR A 3 -33.62 11.00 -12.58
CA THR A 3 -33.61 9.62 -13.08
C THR A 3 -34.83 8.90 -12.52
N THR A 4 -35.62 8.27 -13.38
CA THR A 4 -36.81 7.50 -12.98
C THR A 4 -36.63 6.01 -13.26
N LEU A 5 -37.28 5.16 -12.45
CA LEU A 5 -37.43 3.73 -12.68
C LEU A 5 -38.86 3.42 -13.14
N ASN A 6 -39.00 3.02 -14.40
CA ASN A 6 -40.27 2.57 -14.97
C ASN A 6 -40.44 1.06 -14.70
N VAL A 7 -41.60 0.66 -14.17
CA VAL A 7 -41.92 -0.75 -13.92
C VAL A 7 -42.95 -1.22 -14.93
N ASN A 8 -42.53 -2.13 -15.79
CA ASN A 8 -43.38 -2.82 -16.77
C ASN A 8 -43.78 -4.20 -16.25
N LEU A 9 -44.90 -4.70 -16.75
CA LEU A 9 -45.42 -6.03 -16.43
C LEU A 9 -45.68 -6.77 -17.74
N SER A 10 -45.28 -8.04 -17.83
CA SER A 10 -45.72 -8.91 -18.92
C SER A 10 -47.25 -9.09 -18.89
N ASP A 11 -47.84 -9.58 -19.99
CA ASP A 11 -49.28 -9.85 -20.03
C ASP A 11 -49.70 -10.93 -19.01
N ALA A 12 -48.84 -11.94 -18.80
CA ALA A 12 -49.07 -12.98 -17.81
C ALA A 12 -48.95 -12.45 -16.38
N MET A 13 -47.90 -11.68 -16.06
CA MET A 13 -47.72 -11.02 -14.76
C MET A 13 -48.89 -10.07 -14.46
N ARG A 14 -49.33 -9.27 -15.44
CA ARG A 14 -50.50 -8.40 -15.27
C ARG A 14 -51.77 -9.20 -14.98
N THR A 15 -51.91 -10.37 -15.57
CA THR A 15 -53.05 -11.27 -15.31
C THR A 15 -52.98 -11.87 -13.91
N GLU A 16 -51.80 -12.29 -13.47
CA GLU A 16 -51.55 -12.81 -12.12
C GLU A 16 -51.88 -11.77 -11.05
N LEU A 17 -51.35 -10.55 -11.20
CA LEU A 17 -51.58 -9.45 -10.25
C LEU A 17 -53.02 -8.90 -10.26
N ALA A 18 -53.79 -9.17 -11.32
CA ALA A 18 -55.20 -8.77 -11.41
C ALA A 18 -56.14 -9.73 -10.66
N GLN A 19 -55.63 -10.78 -10.02
CA GLN A 19 -56.44 -11.69 -9.21
C GLN A 19 -56.88 -11.02 -7.89
N PRO A 20 -58.17 -11.13 -7.49
CA PRO A 20 -58.63 -10.62 -6.20
C PRO A 20 -57.95 -11.33 -5.03
N GLY A 21 -57.20 -10.60 -4.20
CA GLY A 21 -56.38 -11.17 -3.12
C GLY A 21 -54.87 -11.11 -3.39
N VAL A 22 -54.45 -10.67 -4.57
CA VAL A 22 -53.05 -10.40 -4.89
C VAL A 22 -52.73 -8.91 -4.75
N TYR A 23 -51.61 -8.60 -4.10
CA TYR A 23 -51.10 -7.25 -3.91
C TYR A 23 -49.65 -7.18 -4.38
N ALA A 24 -49.23 -6.03 -4.91
CA ALA A 24 -47.85 -5.84 -5.34
C ALA A 24 -47.34 -4.42 -5.06
N TYR A 25 -46.07 -4.35 -4.68
CA TYR A 25 -45.43 -3.15 -4.17
C TYR A 25 -44.05 -2.96 -4.80
N ALA A 26 -43.68 -1.71 -5.06
CA ALA A 26 -42.32 -1.29 -5.40
C ALA A 26 -41.85 -0.30 -4.33
N ILE A 27 -40.73 -0.58 -3.68
CA ILE A 27 -40.29 0.13 -2.46
C ILE A 27 -38.81 0.49 -2.60
N LEU A 28 -38.50 1.79 -2.59
CA LEU A 28 -37.12 2.31 -2.70
C LEU A 28 -36.57 2.64 -1.32
N TYR A 29 -35.38 2.13 -1.02
CA TYR A 29 -34.56 2.51 0.12
C TYR A 29 -33.23 3.14 -0.36
N GLY A 30 -32.71 4.08 0.41
CA GLY A 30 -31.32 4.53 0.26
C GLY A 30 -30.35 3.60 0.99
N ASN A 31 -29.05 3.81 0.82
CA ASN A 31 -28.03 3.03 1.54
C ASN A 31 -28.27 3.08 3.06
N ASN A 32 -28.29 1.91 3.71
CA ASN A 32 -28.55 1.74 5.14
C ASN A 32 -29.84 2.40 5.67
N SER A 33 -30.81 2.70 4.81
CA SER A 33 -32.07 3.33 5.21
C SER A 33 -33.12 2.30 5.58
N GLU A 34 -33.54 2.28 6.85
CA GLU A 34 -34.69 1.46 7.27
C GLU A 34 -36.05 2.08 6.93
N THR A 35 -36.09 3.32 6.45
CA THR A 35 -37.36 3.96 6.03
C THR A 35 -37.43 4.04 4.50
N PRO A 36 -38.58 3.69 3.88
CA PRO A 36 -38.76 3.85 2.45
C PRO A 36 -38.62 5.32 2.04
N LEU A 37 -37.79 5.58 1.04
CA LEU A 37 -37.74 6.88 0.38
C LEU A 37 -38.91 7.06 -0.60
N GLU A 38 -39.38 5.95 -1.17
CA GLU A 38 -40.58 5.90 -2.01
C GLU A 38 -41.28 4.56 -1.85
N TYR A 39 -42.61 4.56 -1.90
CA TYR A 39 -43.46 3.38 -1.75
C TYR A 39 -44.64 3.47 -2.71
N ILE A 40 -44.77 2.49 -3.60
CA ILE A 40 -45.87 2.41 -4.57
C ILE A 40 -46.52 1.04 -4.44
N GLN A 41 -47.82 1.02 -4.12
CA GLN A 41 -48.66 -0.16 -4.29
C GLN A 41 -49.29 -0.12 -5.68
N PHE A 42 -48.90 -1.03 -6.57
CA PHE A 42 -49.35 -1.03 -7.96
C PHE A 42 -50.30 -2.17 -8.31
N ALA A 43 -50.50 -3.14 -7.41
CA ALA A 43 -51.61 -4.07 -7.46
C ALA A 43 -52.35 -4.08 -6.12
N SER A 44 -53.68 -3.97 -6.17
CA SER A 44 -54.54 -3.77 -5.01
C SER A 44 -55.75 -4.72 -4.98
N GLY A 45 -55.50 -6.03 -4.94
CA GLY A 45 -56.55 -7.04 -4.74
C GLY A 45 -57.59 -7.09 -5.87
N GLY A 46 -57.13 -7.14 -7.12
CA GLY A 46 -57.98 -7.26 -8.31
C GLY A 46 -57.93 -6.06 -9.27
N THR A 47 -57.04 -5.10 -9.03
CA THR A 47 -56.75 -3.98 -9.93
C THR A 47 -55.25 -3.80 -10.01
N VAL A 48 -54.73 -3.53 -11.22
CA VAL A 48 -53.31 -3.31 -11.50
C VAL A 48 -53.17 -1.98 -12.21
N ASP A 49 -52.22 -1.16 -11.76
CA ASP A 49 -51.97 0.14 -12.36
C ASP A 49 -51.46 0.03 -13.81
N ALA A 50 -51.81 1.04 -14.61
CA ALA A 50 -51.43 1.11 -16.00
C ALA A 50 -50.02 1.70 -16.20
N SER A 51 -49.50 2.43 -15.22
CA SER A 51 -48.19 3.09 -15.24
C SER A 51 -47.63 3.11 -13.83
N ILE A 52 -46.40 2.65 -13.67
CA ILE A 52 -45.71 2.49 -12.39
C ILE A 52 -44.34 3.12 -12.58
N VAL A 53 -44.07 4.22 -11.88
CA VAL A 53 -42.84 5.02 -12.03
C VAL A 53 -42.37 5.43 -10.64
N LEU A 54 -41.12 5.10 -10.31
CA LEU A 54 -40.44 5.57 -9.10
C LEU A 54 -39.45 6.67 -9.49
N ASP A 55 -39.39 7.74 -8.71
CA ASP A 55 -38.34 8.74 -8.85
C ASP A 55 -37.10 8.24 -8.10
N LEU A 56 -36.03 7.84 -8.80
CA LEU A 56 -34.78 7.41 -8.15
C LEU A 56 -33.95 8.60 -7.68
N THR A 57 -34.00 9.71 -8.43
CA THR A 57 -33.45 11.00 -8.00
C THR A 57 -34.50 12.10 -8.17
N THR A 58 -34.48 13.07 -7.28
CA THR A 58 -35.39 14.23 -7.28
C THR A 58 -34.58 15.52 -7.18
N VAL A 59 -35.25 16.68 -7.22
CA VAL A 59 -34.59 17.97 -6.97
C VAL A 59 -33.99 18.03 -5.57
N ASP A 60 -34.64 17.39 -4.60
CA ASP A 60 -34.22 17.36 -3.20
C ASP A 60 -33.31 16.16 -2.86
N ARG A 61 -33.22 15.17 -3.76
CA ARG A 61 -32.31 14.02 -3.72
C ARG A 61 -31.61 13.85 -5.09
N PRO A 62 -30.60 14.68 -5.41
CA PRO A 62 -29.99 14.69 -6.73
C PRO A 62 -29.10 13.47 -7.02
N THR A 63 -28.65 12.76 -5.98
CA THR A 63 -27.83 11.55 -6.07
C THR A 63 -28.46 10.42 -5.27
N LEU A 64 -28.12 9.18 -5.63
CA LEU A 64 -28.47 7.98 -4.89
C LEU A 64 -27.21 7.12 -4.78
N ASP A 65 -26.59 7.12 -3.62
CA ASP A 65 -25.42 6.30 -3.32
C ASP A 65 -25.92 4.97 -2.75
N GLY A 66 -25.77 3.86 -3.48
CA GLY A 66 -26.19 2.52 -3.03
C GLY A 66 -27.69 2.37 -2.67
N GLY A 67 -28.61 2.70 -3.59
CA GLY A 67 -30.05 2.48 -3.39
C GLY A 67 -30.51 1.07 -3.70
N LYS A 68 -31.60 0.62 -3.07
CA LYS A 68 -32.23 -0.69 -3.32
C LYS A 68 -33.73 -0.56 -3.52
N VAL A 69 -34.24 -1.10 -4.62
CA VAL A 69 -35.67 -1.17 -4.94
C VAL A 69 -36.14 -2.60 -4.79
N TYR A 70 -37.04 -2.84 -3.84
CA TYR A 70 -37.70 -4.14 -3.68
C TYR A 70 -38.99 -4.19 -4.49
N PHE A 71 -39.20 -5.30 -5.17
CA PHE A 71 -40.47 -5.69 -5.76
C PHE A 71 -41.07 -6.79 -4.90
N VAL A 72 -42.28 -6.60 -4.40
CA VAL A 72 -42.93 -7.55 -3.49
C VAL A 72 -44.30 -7.93 -4.06
N ILE A 73 -44.57 -9.23 -4.19
CA ILE A 73 -45.85 -9.78 -4.63
C ILE A 73 -46.43 -10.63 -3.50
N GLN A 74 -47.61 -10.29 -3.02
CA GLN A 74 -48.27 -10.91 -1.89
C GLN A 74 -49.57 -11.59 -2.32
N SER A 75 -49.82 -12.80 -1.83
CA SER A 75 -51.09 -13.52 -2.03
C SER A 75 -51.73 -13.76 -0.67
N THR A 76 -52.83 -13.08 -0.35
CA THR A 76 -53.48 -13.27 0.95
C THR A 76 -54.98 -13.03 0.92
N ASP A 77 -55.71 -13.86 1.67
CA ASP A 77 -57.14 -13.70 1.94
C ASP A 77 -57.40 -12.81 3.17
N GLU A 78 -56.36 -12.42 3.93
CA GLU A 78 -56.43 -11.67 5.19
C GLU A 78 -55.97 -10.20 5.00
N PRO A 79 -56.89 -9.23 4.90
CA PRO A 79 -56.53 -7.83 4.61
C PRO A 79 -55.60 -7.17 5.64
N SER A 80 -55.52 -7.72 6.86
CA SER A 80 -54.58 -7.24 7.89
C SER A 80 -53.13 -7.59 7.63
N TYR A 81 -52.82 -8.44 6.64
CA TYR A 81 -51.46 -8.82 6.28
C TYR A 81 -50.86 -7.93 5.19
N GLN A 82 -51.61 -6.97 4.63
CA GLN A 82 -51.07 -5.99 3.68
C GLN A 82 -49.89 -5.23 4.27
N LEU A 83 -48.82 -5.08 3.47
CA LEU A 83 -47.60 -4.42 3.90
C LEU A 83 -47.82 -2.93 4.12
N SER A 84 -47.36 -2.41 5.25
CA SER A 84 -47.45 -0.98 5.58
C SER A 84 -46.58 -0.13 4.64
N SER A 85 -46.98 1.10 4.35
CA SER A 85 -46.10 2.09 3.71
C SER A 85 -44.92 2.53 4.59
N THR A 86 -44.90 2.08 5.84
CA THR A 86 -43.81 2.29 6.81
C THR A 86 -43.04 0.99 7.09
N ILE A 87 -43.19 -0.03 6.24
CA ILE A 87 -42.40 -1.25 6.33
C ILE A 87 -40.91 -0.88 6.30
N THR A 88 -40.11 -1.52 7.13
CA THR A 88 -38.66 -1.31 7.13
C THR A 88 -37.97 -2.25 6.18
N GLN A 89 -36.74 -1.92 5.78
CA GLN A 89 -35.97 -2.77 4.88
C GLN A 89 -35.72 -4.14 5.52
N ALA A 90 -35.34 -4.16 6.80
CA ALA A 90 -35.12 -5.39 7.56
C ALA A 90 -36.39 -6.27 7.67
N GLU A 91 -37.59 -5.72 7.50
CA GLU A 91 -38.84 -6.50 7.49
C GLU A 91 -39.11 -7.22 6.16
N ILE A 92 -38.38 -6.90 5.08
CA ILE A 92 -38.45 -7.60 3.79
C ILE A 92 -37.42 -8.74 3.79
N ASN A 93 -37.75 -9.85 4.45
CA ASN A 93 -36.88 -11.01 4.60
C ASN A 93 -37.64 -12.34 4.47
N TRP A 94 -36.92 -13.48 4.50
CA TRP A 94 -37.48 -14.83 4.41
C TRP A 94 -38.52 -15.16 5.49
N ASN A 95 -38.25 -14.88 6.76
CA ASN A 95 -39.14 -15.21 7.87
C ASN A 95 -40.45 -14.40 7.81
N ALA A 96 -40.34 -13.11 7.52
CA ALA A 96 -41.48 -12.22 7.34
C ALA A 96 -42.30 -12.62 6.10
N SER A 97 -41.64 -13.05 5.03
CA SER A 97 -42.32 -13.51 3.82
C SER A 97 -43.23 -14.70 4.10
N VAL A 98 -42.83 -15.62 4.98
CA VAL A 98 -43.66 -16.79 5.37
C VAL A 98 -44.90 -16.34 6.14
N THR A 99 -44.72 -15.37 7.05
CA THR A 99 -45.81 -14.87 7.89
C THR A 99 -46.85 -14.08 7.09
N PHE A 100 -46.38 -13.25 6.15
CA PHE A 100 -47.22 -12.35 5.37
C PHE A 100 -47.54 -12.87 3.96
N ASP A 101 -47.09 -14.08 3.63
CA ASP A 101 -47.32 -14.80 2.37
C ASP A 101 -47.01 -13.96 1.12
N TYR A 102 -45.77 -13.45 1.06
CA TYR A 102 -45.25 -12.72 -0.10
C TYR A 102 -43.98 -13.35 -0.67
N ARG A 103 -43.69 -12.98 -1.92
CA ARG A 103 -42.38 -13.13 -2.56
C ARG A 103 -41.75 -11.81 -2.89
N TYR A 104 -40.43 -11.79 -2.99
CA TYR A 104 -39.69 -10.56 -3.26
C TYR A 104 -38.45 -10.82 -4.09
N ASP A 105 -38.00 -9.76 -4.76
CA ASP A 105 -36.73 -9.67 -5.48
C ASP A 105 -36.34 -8.18 -5.58
N SER A 106 -35.13 -7.85 -6.02
CA SER A 106 -34.66 -6.45 -5.95
C SER A 106 -33.69 -6.01 -7.04
N VAL A 107 -33.65 -4.69 -7.23
CA VAL A 107 -32.64 -3.97 -8.01
C VAL A 107 -31.82 -3.08 -7.10
N GLU A 108 -30.51 -3.18 -7.20
CA GLU A 108 -29.56 -2.26 -6.56
C GLU A 108 -29.09 -1.24 -7.60
N VAL A 109 -28.87 0.01 -7.17
CA VAL A 109 -28.58 1.13 -8.09
C VAL A 109 -27.77 2.24 -7.42
N SER A 110 -26.72 2.68 -8.11
CA SER A 110 -25.98 3.91 -7.79
C SER A 110 -26.14 4.95 -8.89
N LEU A 111 -26.28 6.22 -8.49
CA LEU A 111 -26.50 7.40 -9.33
C LEU A 111 -25.78 8.60 -8.69
N LEU A 112 -24.45 8.62 -8.78
CA LEU A 112 -23.56 9.66 -8.24
C LEU A 112 -23.03 10.60 -9.34
N ASP A 113 -23.44 10.39 -10.59
CA ASP A 113 -22.98 11.11 -11.78
C ASP A 113 -21.52 10.79 -12.16
N LYS A 114 -21.11 9.53 -11.99
CA LYS A 114 -19.71 9.06 -12.19
C LYS A 114 -19.64 7.81 -13.07
N THR A 115 -18.51 7.61 -13.75
CA THR A 115 -18.27 6.50 -14.70
C THR A 115 -18.32 5.08 -14.09
N GLY A 116 -18.33 4.95 -12.76
CA GLY A 116 -18.49 3.67 -12.04
C GLY A 116 -19.92 3.37 -11.58
N ASP A 117 -20.86 4.28 -11.79
CA ASP A 117 -22.25 4.08 -11.37
C ASP A 117 -22.88 2.93 -12.17
N ALA A 118 -23.53 2.01 -11.46
CA ALA A 118 -24.18 0.85 -12.03
C ALA A 118 -25.48 0.50 -11.29
N ALA A 119 -26.29 -0.33 -11.95
CA ALA A 119 -27.43 -1.02 -11.38
C ALA A 119 -27.37 -2.51 -11.67
N ASN A 120 -27.97 -3.35 -10.84
CA ASN A 120 -27.95 -4.80 -11.00
C ASN A 120 -29.24 -5.45 -10.49
N LEU A 121 -29.52 -6.64 -11.03
CA LEU A 121 -30.42 -7.61 -10.40
C LEU A 121 -29.62 -8.36 -9.33
N THR A 122 -30.26 -8.70 -8.20
CA THR A 122 -29.58 -9.45 -7.14
C THR A 122 -30.49 -10.55 -6.59
N SER A 123 -29.95 -11.76 -6.56
CA SER A 123 -30.59 -12.94 -5.96
C SER A 123 -29.76 -13.49 -4.79
N VAL A 124 -28.91 -12.65 -4.19
CA VAL A 124 -28.14 -12.95 -2.97
C VAL A 124 -29.07 -13.31 -1.82
N GLU A 125 -30.23 -12.68 -1.74
CA GLU A 125 -31.27 -12.93 -0.73
C GLU A 125 -32.29 -14.01 -1.14
N GLY A 126 -32.02 -14.73 -2.23
CA GLY A 126 -32.93 -15.68 -2.85
C GLY A 126 -33.48 -15.20 -4.19
N PHE A 127 -34.19 -16.10 -4.89
CA PHE A 127 -34.85 -15.80 -6.15
C PHE A 127 -36.36 -15.87 -5.96
N GLY A 128 -37.07 -14.82 -6.38
CA GLY A 128 -38.52 -14.75 -6.22
C GLY A 128 -39.27 -14.29 -7.46
N ILE A 129 -38.70 -13.39 -8.27
CA ILE A 129 -39.43 -12.78 -9.39
C ILE A 129 -38.51 -12.74 -10.62
N PRO A 130 -38.87 -13.37 -11.76
CA PRO A 130 -38.11 -13.22 -12.99
C PRO A 130 -38.26 -11.79 -13.54
N MET A 131 -37.12 -11.15 -13.80
CA MET A 131 -37.05 -9.72 -14.16
C MET A 131 -36.10 -9.44 -15.32
N VAL A 132 -36.35 -8.34 -16.03
CA VAL A 132 -35.38 -7.72 -16.95
C VAL A 132 -35.16 -6.28 -16.53
N LEU A 133 -33.92 -5.93 -16.24
CA LEU A 133 -33.45 -4.57 -16.04
C LEU A 133 -32.88 -4.02 -17.36
N SER A 134 -33.21 -2.78 -17.71
CA SER A 134 -32.76 -2.16 -18.95
C SER A 134 -32.55 -0.66 -18.82
N ALA A 135 -31.60 -0.14 -19.59
CA ALA A 135 -31.30 1.27 -19.74
C ALA A 135 -30.77 1.54 -21.16
N SER A 136 -30.45 2.79 -21.48
CA SER A 136 -29.78 3.12 -22.76
C SER A 136 -28.40 2.46 -22.93
N THR A 137 -27.84 1.92 -21.86
CA THR A 137 -26.52 1.26 -21.78
C THR A 137 -26.58 -0.26 -21.96
N GLY A 138 -27.77 -0.89 -21.95
CA GLY A 138 -27.92 -2.33 -22.14
C GLY A 138 -29.05 -2.96 -21.31
N THR A 139 -29.02 -4.29 -21.19
CA THR A 139 -30.02 -5.10 -20.47
C THR A 139 -29.39 -6.19 -19.58
N ARG A 140 -30.06 -6.54 -18.47
CA ARG A 140 -29.72 -7.65 -17.57
C ARG A 140 -30.98 -8.46 -17.29
N GLY A 141 -30.89 -9.78 -17.30
CA GLY A 141 -32.05 -10.63 -17.10
C GLY A 141 -31.70 -12.11 -17.03
N TYR A 142 -32.64 -12.97 -17.43
CA TYR A 142 -32.54 -14.42 -17.34
C TYR A 142 -32.68 -15.07 -18.71
N SER A 143 -31.87 -16.10 -19.00
CA SER A 143 -31.91 -16.83 -20.28
C SER A 143 -33.01 -17.89 -20.37
N ILE A 144 -33.67 -18.16 -19.24
CA ILE A 144 -34.72 -19.18 -19.04
C ILE A 144 -35.96 -18.56 -18.39
N SER A 145 -37.07 -19.30 -18.33
CA SER A 145 -38.28 -18.85 -17.63
C SER A 145 -38.14 -18.91 -16.09
N GLY A 146 -39.02 -18.23 -15.37
CA GLY A 146 -39.07 -18.29 -13.90
C GLY A 146 -39.30 -19.70 -13.38
N ALA A 147 -40.26 -20.44 -13.94
CA ALA A 147 -40.52 -21.84 -13.57
C ALA A 147 -39.29 -22.74 -13.81
N GLU A 148 -38.57 -22.57 -14.92
CA GLU A 148 -37.36 -23.35 -15.16
C GLU A 148 -36.23 -22.96 -14.21
N MET A 149 -36.15 -21.69 -13.80
CA MET A 149 -35.20 -21.24 -12.79
C MET A 149 -35.48 -21.89 -11.42
N PHE A 150 -36.73 -21.89 -10.96
CA PHE A 150 -37.12 -22.60 -9.72
C PHE A 150 -36.76 -24.08 -9.78
N ASP A 151 -37.06 -24.77 -10.88
CA ASP A 151 -36.70 -26.19 -11.08
C ASP A 151 -35.17 -26.42 -10.97
N LYS A 152 -34.35 -25.55 -11.56
CA LYS A 152 -32.89 -25.67 -11.52
C LYS A 152 -32.33 -25.37 -10.13
N LEU A 153 -32.84 -24.35 -9.45
CA LEU A 153 -32.44 -24.02 -8.07
C LEU A 153 -32.84 -25.14 -7.10
N ALA A 154 -34.03 -25.71 -7.27
CA ALA A 154 -34.47 -26.87 -6.50
C ALA A 154 -33.55 -28.08 -6.68
N ALA A 155 -33.11 -28.34 -7.91
CA ALA A 155 -32.20 -29.44 -8.23
C ALA A 155 -30.76 -29.22 -7.72
N ALA A 156 -30.33 -27.96 -7.60
CA ALA A 156 -29.01 -27.59 -7.12
C ALA A 156 -28.89 -27.59 -5.57
N ALA A 157 -30.01 -27.46 -4.87
CA ALA A 157 -30.04 -27.38 -3.42
C ALA A 157 -29.80 -28.75 -2.73
N PRO A 158 -29.27 -28.76 -1.50
CA PRO A 158 -29.16 -29.97 -0.69
C PRO A 158 -30.56 -30.50 -0.31
N VAL A 159 -30.64 -31.81 -0.07
CA VAL A 159 -31.87 -32.45 0.38
C VAL A 159 -31.87 -32.50 1.91
N VAL A 160 -32.67 -31.63 2.53
CA VAL A 160 -32.89 -31.59 3.99
C VAL A 160 -34.36 -31.90 4.28
N GLU A 161 -34.62 -32.82 5.21
CA GLU A 161 -35.99 -33.17 5.62
C GLU A 161 -36.69 -31.93 6.21
N ASP A 162 -37.97 -31.74 5.87
CA ASP A 162 -38.83 -30.62 6.29
C ASP A 162 -38.46 -29.21 5.80
N TYR A 163 -37.36 -29.05 5.07
CA TYR A 163 -36.94 -27.76 4.50
C TYR A 163 -36.83 -27.87 2.97
N PRO A 164 -37.91 -27.62 2.19
CA PRO A 164 -37.83 -27.64 0.73
C PRO A 164 -37.01 -26.45 0.17
N PRO A 165 -36.31 -26.61 -0.96
CA PRO A 165 -35.54 -25.50 -1.55
C PRO A 165 -36.41 -24.39 -2.12
N ILE A 166 -37.61 -24.75 -2.57
CA ILE A 166 -38.64 -23.83 -3.03
C ILE A 166 -39.78 -23.87 -2.02
N SER A 167 -40.24 -22.70 -1.61
CA SER A 167 -41.43 -22.55 -0.79
C SER A 167 -42.60 -22.11 -1.65
N ASP A 168 -43.79 -22.62 -1.35
CA ASP A 168 -45.02 -22.26 -2.06
C ASP A 168 -45.77 -21.16 -1.29
N PHE A 169 -46.66 -20.44 -1.98
CA PHE A 169 -47.66 -19.61 -1.31
C PHE A 169 -48.65 -20.49 -0.53
N ASN A 170 -48.98 -20.06 0.69
CA ASN A 170 -49.83 -20.85 1.59
C ASN A 170 -51.32 -20.46 1.52
N GLY A 171 -51.65 -19.26 1.04
CA GLY A 171 -53.00 -18.71 1.02
C GLY A 171 -53.27 -17.81 -0.18
N GLY A 172 -54.53 -17.39 -0.30
CA GLY A 172 -54.98 -16.54 -1.40
C GLY A 172 -54.98 -17.22 -2.78
N PRO A 173 -55.09 -16.42 -3.85
CA PRO A 173 -55.23 -16.92 -5.22
C PRO A 173 -54.02 -17.65 -5.80
N LEU A 174 -52.82 -17.40 -5.26
CA LEU A 174 -51.58 -18.05 -5.70
C LEU A 174 -51.21 -19.29 -4.88
N ALA A 175 -52.09 -19.75 -3.97
CA ALA A 175 -51.79 -20.87 -3.08
C ALA A 175 -51.36 -22.13 -3.86
N GLY A 176 -50.17 -22.65 -3.53
CA GLY A 176 -49.54 -23.78 -4.22
C GLY A 176 -48.67 -23.43 -5.43
N ASP A 177 -48.56 -22.15 -5.79
CA ASP A 177 -47.56 -21.65 -6.74
C ASP A 177 -46.24 -21.35 -6.02
N ASP A 178 -45.13 -21.40 -6.76
CA ASP A 178 -43.78 -21.09 -6.24
C ASP A 178 -43.72 -19.65 -5.72
N ARG A 179 -43.23 -19.49 -4.49
CA ARG A 179 -43.11 -18.21 -3.80
C ARG A 179 -41.67 -17.71 -3.80
N LEU A 180 -40.75 -18.43 -3.16
CA LEU A 180 -39.31 -18.12 -3.19
C LEU A 180 -38.45 -19.37 -3.18
N ALA A 181 -37.31 -19.28 -3.86
CA ALA A 181 -36.16 -20.15 -3.70
C ALA A 181 -35.22 -19.55 -2.64
N VAL A 182 -34.90 -20.32 -1.60
CA VAL A 182 -33.96 -19.85 -0.56
C VAL A 182 -32.53 -19.87 -1.09
N SER A 183 -31.77 -18.80 -0.84
CA SER A 183 -30.33 -18.75 -1.11
C SER A 183 -29.50 -19.30 0.06
N PRO A 184 -28.25 -19.74 -0.17
CA PRO A 184 -27.33 -20.07 0.90
C PRO A 184 -27.06 -18.92 1.87
N THR A 185 -26.89 -17.69 1.37
CA THR A 185 -26.60 -16.51 2.19
C THR A 185 -27.70 -16.29 3.24
N VAL A 186 -28.98 -16.35 2.84
CA VAL A 186 -30.11 -16.29 3.78
C VAL A 186 -30.11 -17.46 4.76
N ALA A 187 -29.88 -18.69 4.31
CA ALA A 187 -30.02 -19.89 5.13
C ALA A 187 -28.96 -20.02 6.25
N VAL A 188 -27.77 -19.43 6.08
CA VAL A 188 -26.65 -19.53 7.04
C VAL A 188 -26.54 -18.36 8.02
N VAL A 189 -27.37 -17.32 7.88
CA VAL A 189 -27.36 -16.16 8.79
C VAL A 189 -27.99 -16.50 10.14
N ASP A 190 -27.36 -16.04 11.22
CA ASP A 190 -27.84 -16.20 12.58
C ASP A 190 -29.27 -15.65 12.77
N GLY A 191 -30.16 -16.47 13.34
CA GLY A 191 -31.56 -16.10 13.56
C GLY A 191 -32.51 -16.44 12.41
N ASN A 192 -32.02 -17.05 11.32
CA ASN A 192 -32.89 -17.73 10.36
C ASN A 192 -33.21 -19.15 10.84
N ASP A 193 -34.51 -19.50 10.90
CA ASP A 193 -34.99 -20.82 11.31
C ASP A 193 -35.09 -21.81 10.12
N TYR A 194 -34.44 -21.51 8.98
CA TYR A 194 -34.49 -22.29 7.73
C TYR A 194 -33.12 -22.84 7.28
N PRO A 195 -32.55 -23.83 7.98
CA PRO A 195 -31.18 -24.33 7.75
C PRO A 195 -31.08 -25.29 6.56
N LEU A 196 -31.59 -24.89 5.38
CA LEU A 196 -31.45 -25.70 4.16
C LEU A 196 -29.99 -25.87 3.76
N TYR A 197 -29.23 -24.77 3.78
CA TYR A 197 -27.79 -24.78 3.57
C TYR A 197 -27.09 -24.72 4.93
N THR A 198 -26.04 -25.51 5.10
CA THR A 198 -25.17 -25.45 6.28
C THR A 198 -23.74 -25.23 5.84
N THR A 199 -22.94 -24.56 6.66
CA THR A 199 -21.54 -24.27 6.33
C THR A 199 -20.67 -25.55 6.40
N ASP A 200 -21.03 -26.52 7.25
CA ASP A 200 -20.35 -27.82 7.40
C ASP A 200 -20.11 -28.59 6.09
N VAL A 201 -20.93 -28.37 5.05
CA VAL A 201 -20.76 -29.01 3.74
C VAL A 201 -19.42 -28.63 3.07
N TRP A 202 -18.82 -27.52 3.47
CA TRP A 202 -17.54 -27.03 2.95
C TRP A 202 -16.32 -27.62 3.65
N GLN A 203 -16.48 -28.27 4.81
CA GLN A 203 -15.35 -28.80 5.57
C GLN A 203 -14.46 -29.74 4.75
N PRO A 204 -14.99 -30.68 3.92
CA PRO A 204 -14.15 -31.52 3.07
C PRO A 204 -13.34 -30.73 2.04
N TYR A 205 -13.86 -29.59 1.55
CA TYR A 205 -13.14 -28.73 0.64
C TYR A 205 -12.00 -28.03 1.38
N VAL A 206 -12.29 -27.41 2.52
CA VAL A 206 -11.29 -26.74 3.37
C VAL A 206 -10.20 -27.70 3.84
N ASP A 207 -10.56 -28.93 4.22
CA ASP A 207 -9.60 -29.97 4.57
C ASP A 207 -8.63 -30.31 3.42
N SER A 208 -9.11 -30.26 2.17
CA SER A 208 -8.25 -30.50 1.00
C SER A 208 -7.19 -29.40 0.81
N LEU A 209 -7.47 -28.19 1.28
CA LEU A 209 -6.55 -27.05 1.19
C LEU A 209 -5.42 -27.11 2.23
N LYS A 210 -5.48 -28.01 3.21
CA LYS A 210 -4.40 -28.22 4.20
C LYS A 210 -3.14 -28.84 3.58
N SER A 211 -3.26 -29.43 2.40
CA SER A 211 -2.15 -30.08 1.68
C SER A 211 -2.43 -30.06 0.16
N PRO A 212 -2.45 -28.87 -0.46
CA PRO A 212 -2.79 -28.75 -1.86
C PRO A 212 -1.68 -29.36 -2.74
N SER A 213 -2.05 -29.84 -3.94
CA SER A 213 -1.12 -30.47 -4.89
C SER A 213 -0.12 -29.50 -5.51
N SER A 214 -0.46 -28.21 -5.56
CA SER A 214 0.40 -27.08 -5.89
C SER A 214 0.09 -25.90 -4.95
N PRO A 215 1.01 -24.93 -4.81
CA PRO A 215 0.76 -23.76 -3.96
C PRO A 215 -0.47 -22.98 -4.42
N ILE A 216 -1.31 -22.59 -3.46
CA ILE A 216 -2.43 -21.68 -3.71
C ILE A 216 -1.92 -20.24 -3.62
N VAL A 217 -1.97 -19.53 -4.74
CA VAL A 217 -1.43 -18.18 -4.90
C VAL A 217 -2.54 -17.22 -5.32
N LEU A 218 -2.72 -16.16 -4.55
CA LEU A 218 -3.70 -15.10 -4.77
C LEU A 218 -2.96 -13.80 -5.09
N THR A 219 -3.11 -13.28 -6.30
CA THR A 219 -2.56 -12.00 -6.72
C THR A 219 -3.62 -11.03 -7.19
N GLY A 220 -3.35 -9.73 -7.20
CA GLY A 220 -4.30 -8.77 -7.74
C GLY A 220 -4.03 -7.35 -7.29
N PHE A 221 -5.00 -6.48 -7.55
CA PHE A 221 -4.92 -5.05 -7.26
C PHE A 221 -6.05 -4.64 -6.31
N PHE A 222 -5.71 -3.73 -5.40
CA PHE A 222 -6.62 -2.93 -4.61
C PHE A 222 -6.52 -1.49 -5.11
N ASN A 223 -7.67 -0.89 -5.47
CA ASN A 223 -7.72 0.42 -6.12
C ASN A 223 -7.65 1.60 -5.15
N GLY A 224 -7.50 1.33 -3.84
CA GLY A 224 -7.62 2.33 -2.79
C GLY A 224 -9.10 2.58 -2.44
N ALA A 225 -9.39 2.64 -1.15
CA ALA A 225 -10.75 2.86 -0.65
C ALA A 225 -10.71 3.33 0.81
N PRO A 226 -11.75 4.05 1.28
CA PRO A 226 -11.95 4.26 2.70
C PRO A 226 -12.39 2.95 3.37
N ASP A 227 -11.87 2.67 4.55
CA ASP A 227 -12.29 1.55 5.38
C ASP A 227 -13.80 1.62 5.60
N LEU A 228 -14.46 0.54 5.18
CA LEU A 228 -15.88 0.32 5.41
C LEU A 228 -16.02 -1.10 5.95
N GLU A 229 -16.26 -1.19 7.26
CA GLU A 229 -16.67 -2.43 7.89
C GLU A 229 -18.19 -2.55 7.85
N ALA A 230 -18.67 -3.75 7.52
CA ALA A 230 -20.09 -4.06 7.52
C ALA A 230 -20.72 -3.77 8.90
N GLY A 231 -21.80 -2.98 8.92
CA GLY A 231 -22.57 -2.67 10.13
C GLY A 231 -22.10 -1.48 10.95
N LYS A 232 -21.04 -0.75 10.55
CA LYS A 232 -20.67 0.52 11.21
C LYS A 232 -21.63 1.66 10.79
N PRO A 233 -22.08 2.52 11.72
CA PRO A 233 -23.07 3.57 11.45
C PRO A 233 -22.52 4.72 10.59
N GLU A 234 -23.43 5.46 9.94
CA GLU A 234 -23.13 6.67 9.18
C GLU A 234 -22.38 7.71 10.05
N GLY A 235 -21.24 8.20 9.58
CA GLY A 235 -20.38 9.16 10.29
C GLY A 235 -19.21 8.57 11.09
N TYR A 236 -18.98 7.25 11.02
CA TYR A 236 -17.74 6.64 11.53
C TYR A 236 -16.53 7.18 10.74
N PRO A 237 -15.42 7.59 11.40
CA PRO A 237 -14.21 8.01 10.70
C PRO A 237 -13.69 6.88 9.83
N GLN A 238 -13.57 7.11 8.52
CA GLN A 238 -13.08 6.10 7.59
C GLN A 238 -11.59 6.37 7.31
N VAL A 239 -10.76 5.35 7.47
CA VAL A 239 -9.33 5.43 7.14
C VAL A 239 -9.14 5.06 5.68
N TRP A 240 -8.63 5.98 4.87
CA TRP A 240 -8.27 5.69 3.49
C TRP A 240 -7.05 4.78 3.42
N ARG A 241 -7.20 3.66 2.70
CA ARG A 241 -6.10 2.76 2.34
C ARG A 241 -5.69 3.08 0.90
N ASN A 242 -4.39 3.29 0.68
CA ASN A 242 -3.87 3.61 -0.64
C ASN A 242 -3.99 2.40 -1.59
N ALA A 243 -4.01 2.68 -2.89
CA ALA A 243 -3.98 1.63 -3.90
C ALA A 243 -2.66 0.86 -3.82
N GLY A 244 -2.71 -0.43 -4.12
CA GLY A 244 -1.54 -1.30 -4.14
C GLY A 244 -1.89 -2.66 -4.70
N PHE A 245 -0.87 -3.42 -5.11
CA PHE A 245 -1.06 -4.81 -5.49
C PHE A 245 -0.77 -5.75 -4.32
N PHE A 246 -1.30 -6.97 -4.42
CA PHE A 246 -1.05 -8.01 -3.45
C PHE A 246 -0.63 -9.29 -4.13
N SER A 247 0.19 -10.07 -3.44
CA SER A 247 0.55 -11.44 -3.82
C SER A 247 0.70 -12.26 -2.55
N TYR A 248 -0.18 -13.24 -2.36
CA TYR A 248 -0.30 -14.03 -1.15
C TYR A 248 -0.27 -15.53 -1.45
N THR A 249 0.35 -16.32 -0.58
CA THR A 249 0.32 -17.78 -0.63
C THR A 249 -0.42 -18.34 0.58
N LEU A 250 -1.35 -19.27 0.36
CA LEU A 250 -2.06 -19.95 1.44
C LEU A 250 -1.18 -21.06 2.05
N GLU A 251 -1.06 -21.07 3.36
CA GLU A 251 -0.33 -22.07 4.15
C GLU A 251 -1.24 -22.60 5.27
N TRP A 252 -1.15 -23.91 5.56
CA TRP A 252 -1.76 -24.51 6.73
C TRP A 252 -0.72 -24.69 7.84
N ASP A 253 -1.04 -24.18 9.03
CA ASP A 253 -0.21 -24.30 10.23
C ASP A 253 -0.93 -25.17 11.29
N PRO A 254 -0.53 -26.44 11.44
CA PRO A 254 -1.13 -27.36 12.39
C PRO A 254 -0.67 -27.16 13.85
N ASP A 255 0.37 -26.35 14.09
CA ASP A 255 1.03 -26.25 15.41
C ASP A 255 0.34 -25.23 16.34
N THR A 256 -0.62 -24.48 15.82
CA THR A 256 -1.52 -23.61 16.60
C THR A 256 -2.66 -24.40 17.26
N ASP A 257 -3.21 -23.89 18.37
CA ASP A 257 -4.34 -24.55 19.05
C ASP A 257 -5.58 -24.53 18.14
N GLY A 258 -5.94 -25.71 17.61
CA GLY A 258 -7.02 -25.88 16.63
C GLY A 258 -6.60 -25.83 15.16
N GLY A 259 -5.34 -25.46 14.85
CA GLY A 259 -4.82 -25.29 13.49
C GLY A 259 -5.41 -24.06 12.77
N VAL A 260 -4.58 -23.37 11.97
CA VAL A 260 -5.01 -22.17 11.23
C VAL A 260 -4.48 -22.14 9.81
N PHE A 261 -5.17 -21.41 8.94
CA PHE A 261 -4.65 -20.98 7.65
C PHE A 261 -3.99 -19.61 7.79
N TRP A 262 -2.86 -19.46 7.12
CA TRP A 262 -2.17 -18.20 6.91
C TRP A 262 -2.22 -17.84 5.43
N LEU A 263 -2.63 -16.62 5.10
CA LEU A 263 -2.23 -16.01 3.85
C LEU A 263 -0.96 -15.21 4.13
N ASN A 264 0.14 -15.68 3.55
CA ASN A 264 1.45 -15.05 3.69
C ASN A 264 1.71 -14.12 2.50
N PRO A 265 2.02 -12.84 2.71
CA PRO A 265 2.45 -11.97 1.62
C PRO A 265 3.78 -12.46 1.05
N SER A 266 3.96 -12.36 -0.27
CA SER A 266 5.29 -12.50 -0.88
C SER A 266 6.12 -11.23 -0.66
N GLU A 267 7.44 -11.35 -0.82
CA GLU A 267 8.39 -10.23 -0.68
C GLU A 267 8.00 -9.02 -1.55
N ASN A 268 7.55 -9.27 -2.78
CA ASN A 268 7.17 -8.19 -3.69
C ASN A 268 5.78 -7.60 -3.40
N SER A 269 4.96 -8.16 -2.51
CA SER A 269 3.60 -7.64 -2.28
C SER A 269 3.62 -6.20 -1.74
N GLN A 270 2.79 -5.30 -2.25
CA GLN A 270 2.64 -3.95 -1.66
C GLN A 270 1.70 -3.96 -0.46
N ILE A 271 0.69 -4.81 -0.50
CA ILE A 271 -0.17 -5.07 0.65
C ILE A 271 0.52 -6.13 1.49
N GLN A 272 0.94 -5.74 2.69
CA GLN A 272 1.72 -6.56 3.61
C GLN A 272 0.89 -6.99 4.82
N GLY A 273 1.49 -7.84 5.67
CA GLY A 273 0.85 -8.42 6.85
C GLY A 273 0.28 -9.81 6.60
N TYR A 274 0.48 -10.69 7.58
CA TYR A 274 0.03 -12.08 7.58
C TYR A 274 -1.42 -12.17 8.02
N ILE A 275 -2.27 -12.77 7.18
CA ILE A 275 -3.71 -12.91 7.48
C ILE A 275 -3.96 -14.28 8.10
N LYS A 276 -4.39 -14.30 9.36
CA LYS A 276 -4.74 -15.52 10.10
C LYS A 276 -6.21 -15.82 9.98
N LEU A 277 -6.54 -17.05 9.59
CA LEU A 277 -7.91 -17.51 9.43
C LEU A 277 -8.10 -18.90 10.03
N THR A 278 -9.07 -19.04 10.93
CA THR A 278 -9.45 -20.37 11.46
C THR A 278 -10.30 -21.14 10.45
N GLU A 279 -10.33 -22.47 10.56
CA GLU A 279 -11.19 -23.30 9.71
C GLU A 279 -12.67 -22.89 9.77
N ALA A 280 -13.16 -22.65 10.99
CA ALA A 280 -14.55 -22.25 11.22
C ALA A 280 -14.87 -20.91 10.54
N ASN A 281 -13.95 -19.94 10.63
CA ASN A 281 -14.14 -18.65 9.97
C ASN A 281 -14.07 -18.79 8.44
N LEU A 282 -13.19 -19.65 7.91
CA LEU A 282 -13.12 -19.90 6.46
C LEU A 282 -14.41 -20.52 5.94
N VAL A 283 -14.88 -21.59 6.58
CA VAL A 283 -16.12 -22.29 6.21
C VAL A 283 -17.33 -21.35 6.30
N ASN A 284 -17.40 -20.52 7.34
CA ASN A 284 -18.45 -19.51 7.49
C ASN A 284 -18.34 -18.34 6.50
N SER A 285 -17.27 -18.27 5.72
CA SER A 285 -17.02 -17.19 4.76
C SER A 285 -17.39 -17.55 3.32
N ILE A 286 -17.79 -18.80 3.00
CA ILE A 286 -17.98 -19.25 1.61
C ILE A 286 -19.40 -18.96 1.08
N TYR A 287 -20.45 -19.13 1.90
CA TYR A 287 -21.82 -18.80 1.51
C TYR A 287 -22.21 -17.35 1.82
N SER A 288 -21.56 -16.76 2.82
CA SER A 288 -21.76 -15.39 3.27
C SER A 288 -20.46 -14.94 3.93
N SER A 289 -20.12 -13.65 3.95
CA SER A 289 -18.88 -13.14 4.53
C SER A 289 -18.96 -13.03 6.07
N LEU A 290 -19.38 -14.09 6.76
CA LEU A 290 -19.62 -14.08 8.22
C LEU A 290 -18.35 -14.35 9.04
N GLY A 291 -17.28 -14.87 8.43
CA GLY A 291 -16.03 -15.11 9.12
C GLY A 291 -15.26 -13.83 9.45
N SER A 292 -14.36 -13.96 10.42
CA SER A 292 -13.40 -12.89 10.79
C SER A 292 -11.96 -13.40 10.72
N VAL A 293 -11.03 -12.49 10.47
CA VAL A 293 -9.58 -12.72 10.46
C VAL A 293 -8.88 -11.82 11.45
N GLU A 294 -7.62 -12.14 11.71
CA GLU A 294 -6.67 -11.27 12.40
C GLU A 294 -5.48 -11.01 11.47
N ILE A 295 -4.96 -9.78 11.47
CA ILE A 295 -3.78 -9.39 10.68
C ILE A 295 -2.58 -9.31 11.63
N TYR A 296 -1.41 -9.76 11.19
CA TYR A 296 -0.17 -9.71 11.97
C TYR A 296 0.96 -9.10 11.15
N THR A 297 1.83 -8.32 11.80
CA THR A 297 3.08 -7.85 11.18
C THR A 297 3.99 -9.04 10.92
N GLU A 298 4.16 -9.91 11.92
CA GLU A 298 4.91 -11.16 11.83
C GLU A 298 4.08 -12.33 12.38
N LYS A 299 4.23 -13.54 11.80
CA LYS A 299 3.52 -14.74 12.31
C LYS A 299 3.84 -15.07 13.77
N SER A 300 5.01 -14.65 14.25
CA SER A 300 5.47 -14.88 15.63
C SER A 300 4.87 -13.90 16.64
N ASP A 301 4.18 -12.86 16.19
CA ASP A 301 3.66 -11.83 17.07
C ASP A 301 2.58 -12.37 18.00
N THR A 302 2.63 -11.94 19.26
CA THR A 302 1.66 -12.35 20.28
C THR A 302 0.33 -11.61 20.19
N THR A 303 0.32 -10.45 19.54
CA THR A 303 -0.84 -9.58 19.37
C THR A 303 -1.03 -9.23 17.89
N PRO A 304 -2.25 -9.31 17.36
CA PRO A 304 -2.54 -8.86 16.01
C PRO A 304 -2.38 -7.34 15.85
N TYR A 305 -2.13 -6.92 14.61
CA TYR A 305 -2.18 -5.54 14.17
C TYR A 305 -3.59 -4.96 14.35
N MET A 306 -3.67 -3.73 14.84
CA MET A 306 -4.94 -3.02 15.04
C MET A 306 -5.39 -2.42 13.71
N VAL A 307 -6.18 -3.17 12.95
CA VAL A 307 -6.77 -2.69 11.69
C VAL A 307 -7.71 -1.50 11.95
N TYR A 308 -8.48 -1.59 13.03
CA TYR A 308 -9.37 -0.53 13.51
C TYR A 308 -8.95 -0.13 14.93
N ASP A 309 -9.08 1.16 15.28
CA ASP A 309 -8.69 1.73 16.58
C ASP A 309 -9.26 0.98 17.79
N ASP A 310 -10.38 0.26 17.62
CA ASP A 310 -11.11 -0.45 18.67
C ASP A 310 -11.11 -1.98 18.54
N ALA A 311 -10.61 -2.57 17.44
CA ALA A 311 -10.70 -4.00 17.19
C ALA A 311 -9.58 -4.55 16.28
N SER A 312 -9.03 -5.70 16.68
CA SER A 312 -8.06 -6.46 15.88
C SER A 312 -8.69 -7.48 14.93
N ALA A 313 -9.94 -7.87 15.18
CA ALA A 313 -10.68 -8.78 14.31
C ALA A 313 -11.26 -7.98 13.14
N MET A 314 -11.09 -8.49 11.93
CA MET A 314 -11.61 -7.89 10.71
C MET A 314 -12.57 -8.86 10.01
N ASN A 315 -13.76 -8.40 9.63
CA ASN A 315 -14.67 -9.20 8.82
C ASN A 315 -14.04 -9.56 7.46
N VAL A 316 -14.31 -10.78 6.96
CA VAL A 316 -13.77 -11.26 5.67
C VAL A 316 -14.25 -10.44 4.47
N GLY A 317 -15.43 -9.81 4.57
CA GLY A 317 -15.98 -8.89 3.56
C GLY A 317 -15.68 -7.42 3.82
N ALA A 318 -14.72 -7.07 4.67
CA ALA A 318 -14.32 -5.69 4.90
C ALA A 318 -13.85 -5.03 3.58
N ASN A 319 -14.26 -3.78 3.34
CA ASN A 319 -13.81 -3.02 2.18
C ASN A 319 -12.49 -2.29 2.49
N ASN A 320 -11.39 -3.05 2.51
CA ASN A 320 -10.03 -2.54 2.66
C ASN A 320 -9.02 -3.44 1.91
N GLN A 321 -7.73 -3.13 2.04
CA GLN A 321 -6.68 -3.83 1.31
C GLN A 321 -6.61 -5.35 1.60
N TRP A 322 -6.82 -5.77 2.85
CA TRP A 322 -6.80 -7.19 3.23
C TRP A 322 -8.12 -7.90 2.86
N GLY A 323 -9.25 -7.22 2.97
CA GLY A 323 -10.54 -7.73 2.51
C GLY A 323 -10.55 -8.01 1.00
N ARG A 324 -9.82 -7.22 0.20
CA ARG A 324 -9.61 -7.50 -1.23
C ARG A 324 -8.83 -8.79 -1.48
N VAL A 325 -7.85 -9.14 -0.65
CA VAL A 325 -7.15 -10.44 -0.71
C VAL A 325 -8.12 -11.58 -0.41
N LEU A 326 -8.90 -11.42 0.67
CA LEU A 326 -9.89 -12.42 1.11
C LEU A 326 -11.03 -12.60 0.11
N GLN A 327 -11.42 -11.54 -0.59
CA GLN A 327 -12.37 -11.63 -1.70
C GLN A 327 -11.89 -12.60 -2.77
N GLN A 328 -10.60 -12.60 -3.13
CA GLN A 328 -10.07 -13.58 -4.08
C GLN A 328 -10.16 -15.00 -3.53
N LEU A 329 -9.84 -15.20 -2.24
CA LEU A 329 -9.96 -16.51 -1.60
C LEU A 329 -11.40 -17.04 -1.65
N THR A 330 -12.39 -16.22 -1.29
CA THR A 330 -13.81 -16.64 -1.29
C THR A 330 -14.34 -16.85 -2.71
N VAL A 331 -13.97 -15.99 -3.67
CA VAL A 331 -14.31 -16.17 -5.10
C VAL A 331 -13.78 -17.52 -5.63
N GLY A 332 -12.54 -17.87 -5.31
CA GLY A 332 -11.94 -19.14 -5.72
C GLY A 332 -12.64 -20.35 -5.13
N LEU A 333 -13.09 -20.26 -3.87
CA LEU A 333 -13.86 -21.31 -3.20
C LEU A 333 -15.26 -21.46 -3.80
N SER A 334 -15.96 -20.35 -4.04
CA SER A 334 -17.30 -20.37 -4.64
C SER A 334 -17.27 -20.99 -6.04
N ALA A 335 -16.29 -20.63 -6.88
CA ALA A 335 -16.13 -21.17 -8.24
C ALA A 335 -15.63 -22.62 -8.29
N GLY A 336 -14.96 -23.08 -7.23
CA GLY A 336 -14.32 -24.39 -7.19
C GLY A 336 -12.96 -24.46 -7.89
N TYR A 337 -12.19 -23.38 -7.87
CA TYR A 337 -10.89 -23.31 -8.56
C TYR A 337 -9.75 -24.02 -7.83
N PHE A 338 -9.80 -24.12 -6.50
CA PHE A 338 -8.71 -24.74 -5.75
C PHE A 338 -8.74 -26.26 -5.83
N GLY A 339 -7.54 -26.87 -5.92
CA GLY A 339 -7.34 -28.30 -5.96
C GLY A 339 -7.57 -28.96 -7.33
N VAL A 340 -7.86 -28.17 -8.37
CA VAL A 340 -8.21 -28.67 -9.71
C VAL A 340 -7.38 -28.00 -10.81
N THR A 341 -7.49 -28.53 -12.03
CA THR A 341 -6.83 -27.97 -13.22
C THR A 341 -7.83 -27.79 -14.37
N GLY A 342 -7.65 -26.71 -15.14
CA GLY A 342 -8.42 -26.41 -16.35
C GLY A 342 -7.82 -27.02 -17.61
N VAL A 343 -8.62 -27.08 -18.67
CA VAL A 343 -8.22 -27.51 -20.03
C VAL A 343 -8.32 -26.35 -20.99
N SER A 344 -7.33 -26.16 -21.85
CA SER A 344 -7.46 -25.17 -22.92
C SER A 344 -8.70 -25.46 -23.79
N LEU A 345 -9.41 -24.42 -24.23
CA LEU A 345 -10.44 -24.53 -25.25
C LEU A 345 -9.87 -24.98 -26.60
N ASN A 346 -8.57 -24.75 -26.82
CA ASN A 346 -7.85 -25.26 -27.96
C ASN A 346 -7.46 -26.73 -27.73
N ALA A 347 -8.11 -27.64 -28.44
CA ALA A 347 -7.85 -29.08 -28.29
C ALA A 347 -6.43 -29.53 -28.71
N GLU A 348 -5.69 -28.70 -29.47
CA GLU A 348 -4.27 -28.94 -29.75
C GLU A 348 -3.37 -28.63 -28.54
N GLU A 349 -3.89 -27.93 -27.52
CA GLU A 349 -3.18 -27.65 -26.27
C GLU A 349 -3.54 -28.62 -25.17
N THR A 350 -2.53 -29.39 -24.75
CA THR A 350 -2.69 -30.51 -23.83
C THR A 350 -2.14 -30.25 -22.43
N ALA A 351 -1.49 -29.11 -22.22
CA ALA A 351 -1.01 -28.70 -20.91
C ALA A 351 -2.19 -28.38 -19.98
N ALA A 352 -2.14 -28.91 -18.77
CA ALA A 352 -3.13 -28.58 -17.75
C ALA A 352 -2.87 -27.17 -17.19
N ILE A 353 -3.95 -26.42 -16.96
CA ILE A 353 -3.89 -25.06 -16.41
C ILE A 353 -4.11 -25.15 -14.90
N ASP A 354 -3.12 -24.76 -14.10
CA ASP A 354 -3.21 -24.83 -12.64
C ASP A 354 -4.13 -23.73 -12.09
N LEU A 355 -5.28 -24.12 -11.53
CA LEU A 355 -6.29 -23.19 -11.00
C LEU A 355 -6.07 -22.85 -9.53
N ASN A 356 -5.04 -23.39 -8.86
CA ASN A 356 -4.60 -22.87 -7.57
C ASN A 356 -4.01 -21.45 -7.65
N LYS A 357 -3.80 -20.94 -8.86
CA LYS A 357 -3.23 -19.63 -9.15
C LYS A 357 -4.30 -18.75 -9.77
N ASN A 358 -4.70 -17.67 -9.09
CA ASN A 358 -5.84 -16.87 -9.55
C ASN A 358 -5.58 -16.07 -10.84
N TYR A 359 -4.32 -15.86 -11.20
CA TYR A 359 -3.96 -15.35 -12.53
C TYR A 359 -4.29 -16.33 -13.68
N ASN A 360 -4.82 -17.52 -13.40
CA ASN A 360 -5.35 -18.47 -14.38
C ASN A 360 -6.88 -18.62 -14.33
N TRP A 361 -7.59 -17.83 -13.51
CA TRP A 361 -9.04 -17.94 -13.34
C TRP A 361 -9.81 -17.31 -14.50
N ASP A 362 -9.78 -18.01 -15.63
CA ASP A 362 -10.72 -17.76 -16.70
C ASP A 362 -12.14 -18.23 -16.27
N PRO A 363 -13.18 -17.39 -16.42
CA PRO A 363 -14.55 -17.76 -16.07
C PRO A 363 -15.06 -19.02 -16.78
N THR A 364 -14.45 -19.40 -17.92
CA THR A 364 -14.74 -20.67 -18.62
C THR A 364 -14.41 -21.91 -17.80
N TYR A 365 -13.59 -21.79 -16.75
CA TYR A 365 -13.28 -22.87 -15.82
C TYR A 365 -14.18 -22.91 -14.58
N ALA A 366 -15.02 -21.90 -14.34
CA ALA A 366 -15.84 -21.86 -13.14
C ALA A 366 -16.90 -22.99 -13.11
N PHE A 367 -17.21 -23.53 -11.93
CA PHE A 367 -18.36 -24.43 -11.73
C PHE A 367 -18.40 -25.69 -12.64
N ASP A 368 -17.25 -26.31 -12.92
CA ASP A 368 -17.10 -27.58 -13.67
C ASP A 368 -17.22 -27.53 -15.20
N SER A 369 -17.25 -26.35 -15.84
CA SER A 369 -17.44 -26.28 -17.30
C SER A 369 -16.26 -26.82 -18.13
N ALA A 370 -15.05 -26.90 -17.59
CA ALA A 370 -13.85 -27.36 -18.32
C ALA A 370 -12.69 -27.86 -17.41
N HIS A 371 -12.98 -28.69 -16.39
CA HIS A 371 -11.95 -29.28 -15.50
C HIS A 371 -11.41 -30.64 -15.99
N VAL A 372 -10.14 -30.94 -15.70
CA VAL A 372 -9.59 -32.32 -15.75
C VAL A 372 -9.53 -32.91 -14.34
N SER A 373 -10.31 -33.97 -14.18
CA SER A 373 -10.64 -34.76 -12.99
C SER A 373 -9.76 -34.70 -11.73
N GLY A 374 -10.46 -34.63 -10.60
CA GLY A 374 -10.22 -35.38 -9.37
C GLY A 374 -11.41 -35.25 -8.42
N ASP A 375 -12.42 -36.13 -8.52
CA ASP A 375 -13.55 -36.15 -7.58
C ASP A 375 -13.07 -36.19 -6.11
N PRO A 376 -13.70 -35.46 -5.17
CA PRO A 376 -14.90 -34.64 -5.36
C PRO A 376 -14.60 -33.22 -5.85
N LEU A 377 -15.44 -32.71 -6.75
CA LEU A 377 -15.47 -31.28 -7.08
C LEU A 377 -16.28 -30.52 -6.02
N TYR A 378 -15.78 -29.36 -5.60
CA TYR A 378 -16.45 -28.47 -4.64
C TYR A 378 -16.68 -27.11 -5.27
N TYR A 379 -17.91 -26.59 -5.21
CA TYR A 379 -18.29 -25.26 -5.67
C TYR A 379 -19.67 -24.92 -5.10
N ASP A 380 -20.12 -23.67 -5.22
CA ASP A 380 -21.46 -23.26 -4.77
C ASP A 380 -22.50 -23.58 -5.86
N PRO A 381 -23.34 -24.61 -5.67
CA PRO A 381 -24.29 -25.03 -6.70
C PRO A 381 -25.41 -24.02 -6.93
N TYR A 382 -25.75 -23.18 -5.94
CA TYR A 382 -26.73 -22.11 -6.11
C TYR A 382 -26.20 -21.04 -7.07
N SER A 383 -24.99 -20.56 -6.82
CA SER A 383 -24.33 -19.58 -7.68
C SER A 383 -24.06 -20.11 -9.08
N ALA A 384 -23.72 -21.40 -9.23
CA ALA A 384 -23.52 -22.03 -10.53
C ALA A 384 -24.76 -21.91 -11.45
N VAL A 385 -25.96 -22.04 -10.89
CA VAL A 385 -27.21 -21.88 -11.66
C VAL A 385 -27.36 -20.44 -12.15
N LEU A 386 -27.16 -19.45 -11.27
CA LEU A 386 -27.32 -18.05 -11.66
C LEU A 386 -26.24 -17.57 -12.62
N PHE A 387 -24.99 -17.99 -12.40
CA PHE A 387 -23.86 -17.73 -13.31
C PHE A 387 -24.15 -18.22 -14.74
N LYS A 388 -24.81 -19.38 -14.87
CA LYS A 388 -25.07 -20.01 -16.17
C LYS A 388 -26.31 -19.48 -16.90
N TYR A 389 -27.34 -19.07 -16.15
CA TYR A 389 -28.67 -18.79 -16.73
C TYR A 389 -29.19 -17.38 -16.45
N SER A 390 -28.38 -16.50 -15.86
CA SER A 390 -28.80 -15.13 -15.55
C SER A 390 -27.64 -14.12 -15.60
N ASN A 391 -28.00 -12.84 -15.62
CA ASN A 391 -27.09 -11.74 -15.29
C ASN A 391 -27.40 -11.17 -13.89
N SER A 392 -27.87 -12.01 -12.96
CA SER A 392 -28.14 -11.64 -11.57
C SER A 392 -26.99 -12.07 -10.67
N TYR A 393 -26.78 -11.38 -9.55
CA TYR A 393 -25.90 -11.90 -8.50
C TYR A 393 -26.48 -13.19 -7.91
N GLY A 394 -25.66 -14.24 -7.85
CA GLY A 394 -25.92 -15.50 -7.14
C GLY A 394 -25.70 -15.32 -5.65
N SER A 395 -24.72 -16.00 -5.08
CA SER A 395 -24.17 -15.66 -3.77
C SER A 395 -22.89 -14.83 -3.93
N GLN A 396 -22.57 -14.03 -2.91
CA GLN A 396 -21.33 -13.24 -2.81
C GLN A 396 -20.94 -12.45 -4.08
N TYR A 397 -19.66 -12.48 -4.45
CA TYR A 397 -18.99 -11.62 -5.43
C TYR A 397 -19.13 -12.13 -6.87
N SER A 398 -20.37 -12.25 -7.36
CA SER A 398 -20.65 -12.72 -8.73
C SER A 398 -20.06 -11.82 -9.83
N ASP A 399 -19.90 -10.53 -9.55
CA ASP A 399 -19.18 -9.60 -10.42
C ASP A 399 -17.69 -9.93 -10.54
N ALA A 400 -17.02 -10.24 -9.44
CA ALA A 400 -15.62 -10.66 -9.46
C ALA A 400 -15.44 -11.95 -10.27
N LEU A 401 -16.37 -12.91 -10.15
CA LEU A 401 -16.38 -14.14 -10.97
C LEU A 401 -16.55 -13.85 -12.46
N MET A 402 -17.29 -12.81 -12.82
CA MET A 402 -17.61 -12.46 -14.21
C MET A 402 -16.77 -11.32 -14.76
N ALA A 403 -15.79 -10.82 -14.00
CA ALA A 403 -15.05 -9.59 -14.33
C ALA A 403 -14.23 -9.68 -15.63
N ALA A 404 -13.86 -10.89 -16.05
CA ALA A 404 -13.11 -11.12 -17.29
C ALA A 404 -14.00 -11.22 -18.55
N TYR A 405 -15.33 -11.34 -18.40
CA TYR A 405 -16.22 -11.31 -19.55
C TYR A 405 -16.30 -9.89 -20.13
N ALA A 406 -16.29 -9.78 -21.46
CA ALA A 406 -16.43 -8.50 -22.16
C ALA A 406 -17.86 -7.93 -22.06
N GLN A 407 -18.85 -8.81 -21.87
CA GLN A 407 -20.26 -8.46 -21.66
C GLN A 407 -20.98 -9.57 -20.87
N GLY A 408 -22.21 -9.31 -20.43
CA GLY A 408 -23.04 -10.32 -19.75
C GLY A 408 -22.79 -10.50 -18.25
N GLY A 409 -21.88 -9.73 -17.64
CA GLY A 409 -21.77 -9.62 -16.18
C GLY A 409 -23.00 -8.94 -15.53
N PRO A 410 -23.16 -9.01 -14.19
CA PRO A 410 -24.39 -8.58 -13.52
C PRO A 410 -24.60 -7.06 -13.47
N LEU A 411 -23.53 -6.27 -13.58
CA LEU A 411 -23.57 -4.81 -13.50
C LEU A 411 -24.02 -4.18 -14.82
N LEU A 412 -25.03 -3.31 -14.78
CA LEU A 412 -25.50 -2.46 -15.88
C LEU A 412 -25.08 -1.01 -15.63
N PRO A 413 -24.22 -0.40 -16.47
CA PRO A 413 -23.80 0.98 -16.26
C PRO A 413 -24.98 1.96 -16.23
N THR A 414 -25.03 2.84 -15.23
CA THR A 414 -26.05 3.91 -15.10
C THR A 414 -25.49 5.29 -15.43
N TYR A 415 -24.22 5.38 -15.84
CA TYR A 415 -23.61 6.58 -16.41
C TYR A 415 -23.49 6.49 -17.93
N SER A 416 -23.94 7.54 -18.63
CA SER A 416 -24.02 7.58 -20.10
C SER A 416 -22.83 8.27 -20.79
N GLY A 417 -21.73 8.50 -20.06
CA GLY A 417 -20.57 9.27 -20.54
C GLY A 417 -20.72 10.80 -20.42
N SER A 418 -21.94 11.29 -20.20
CA SER A 418 -22.25 12.72 -20.04
C SER A 418 -23.05 13.03 -18.77
N GLY A 419 -23.43 12.00 -18.02
CA GLY A 419 -24.19 12.06 -16.80
C GLY A 419 -24.96 10.77 -16.51
N ASN A 420 -25.62 10.71 -15.36
CA ASN A 420 -26.59 9.65 -15.02
C ASN A 420 -27.61 9.42 -16.14
N VAL A 421 -27.99 8.17 -16.36
CA VAL A 421 -29.11 7.81 -17.24
C VAL A 421 -30.38 8.52 -16.75
N THR A 422 -31.23 8.90 -17.69
CA THR A 422 -32.50 9.57 -17.35
C THR A 422 -33.62 8.58 -17.02
N GLU A 423 -33.50 7.34 -17.50
CA GLU A 423 -34.52 6.32 -17.36
C GLU A 423 -33.86 4.94 -17.16
N LEU A 424 -34.32 4.23 -16.13
CA LEU A 424 -34.15 2.80 -15.93
C LEU A 424 -35.52 2.13 -16.10
N THR A 425 -35.55 0.93 -16.66
CA THR A 425 -36.79 0.15 -16.80
C THR A 425 -36.58 -1.25 -16.24
N VAL A 426 -37.47 -1.67 -15.34
CA VAL A 426 -37.59 -3.06 -14.89
C VAL A 426 -38.88 -3.64 -15.45
N THR A 427 -38.81 -4.81 -16.08
CA THR A 427 -39.99 -5.57 -16.48
C THR A 427 -40.11 -6.81 -15.61
N LEU A 428 -41.25 -6.97 -14.93
CA LEU A 428 -41.57 -8.15 -14.11
C LEU A 428 -42.33 -9.17 -14.97
N TYR A 429 -41.94 -10.44 -14.86
CA TYR A 429 -42.52 -11.58 -15.58
C TYR A 429 -43.17 -12.57 -14.60
N ALA A 430 -44.21 -13.25 -15.04
CA ALA A 430 -44.78 -14.39 -14.31
C ALA A 430 -43.92 -15.64 -14.58
N ASP A 431 -43.99 -16.64 -13.72
CA ASP A 431 -43.15 -17.84 -13.83
C ASP A 431 -43.43 -18.66 -15.09
N SER A 432 -44.67 -18.55 -15.59
CA SER A 432 -45.14 -19.17 -16.83
C SER A 432 -44.75 -18.43 -18.11
N ASP A 433 -44.20 -17.21 -18.02
CA ASP A 433 -43.70 -16.51 -19.19
C ASP A 433 -42.53 -17.26 -19.80
N PRO A 434 -42.41 -17.29 -21.14
CA PRO A 434 -41.18 -17.75 -21.78
C PRO A 434 -40.03 -16.82 -21.42
N ALA A 435 -38.79 -17.33 -21.55
CA ALA A 435 -37.59 -16.52 -21.37
C ALA A 435 -37.69 -15.19 -22.15
N PRO A 436 -37.44 -14.03 -21.51
CA PRO A 436 -37.56 -12.73 -22.16
C PRO A 436 -36.63 -12.57 -23.36
N VAL A 437 -37.19 -12.40 -24.56
CA VAL A 437 -36.41 -12.18 -25.78
C VAL A 437 -35.68 -10.83 -25.70
N GLY A 438 -34.35 -10.86 -25.74
CA GLY A 438 -33.51 -9.65 -25.70
C GLY A 438 -33.37 -9.01 -24.32
N GLY A 439 -33.83 -9.68 -23.25
CA GLY A 439 -33.66 -9.21 -21.87
C GLY A 439 -32.37 -9.69 -21.19
N TYR A 440 -31.83 -10.81 -21.64
CA TYR A 440 -30.58 -11.41 -21.17
C TYR A 440 -29.43 -11.09 -22.13
N THR A 441 -28.26 -10.77 -21.58
CA THR A 441 -27.01 -10.62 -22.36
C THR A 441 -26.16 -11.85 -22.12
N GLU A 442 -25.86 -12.62 -23.16
CA GLU A 442 -25.00 -13.80 -23.03
C GLU A 442 -23.56 -13.38 -22.68
N PRO A 443 -22.94 -13.99 -21.64
CA PRO A 443 -21.54 -13.75 -21.32
C PRO A 443 -20.63 -14.15 -22.48
N GLU A 444 -19.78 -13.23 -22.91
CA GLU A 444 -18.80 -13.47 -23.97
C GLU A 444 -17.40 -13.09 -23.48
N ILE A 445 -16.44 -13.98 -23.73
CA ILE A 445 -15.01 -13.77 -23.52
C ILE A 445 -14.28 -14.15 -24.82
N PHE A 446 -13.35 -13.31 -25.24
CA PHE A 446 -12.61 -13.49 -26.50
C PHE A 446 -11.26 -14.15 -26.23
N ASN A 447 -11.28 -15.36 -25.68
CA ASN A 447 -10.08 -16.12 -25.28
C ASN A 447 -9.70 -17.24 -26.26
N TYR A 448 -10.52 -17.50 -27.27
CA TYR A 448 -10.32 -18.59 -28.23
C TYR A 448 -10.95 -18.27 -29.58
N VAL A 449 -10.25 -18.64 -30.65
CA VAL A 449 -10.80 -18.67 -32.02
C VAL A 449 -10.56 -20.06 -32.59
N ALA A 450 -11.62 -20.69 -33.11
CA ALA A 450 -11.52 -22.02 -33.69
C ALA A 450 -10.58 -22.06 -34.90
N PRO A 451 -9.90 -23.21 -35.16
CA PRO A 451 -9.07 -23.37 -36.34
C PRO A 451 -9.90 -23.29 -37.63
N ASN A 452 -9.20 -23.25 -38.77
CA ASN A 452 -9.86 -23.20 -40.07
C ASN A 452 -10.71 -24.47 -40.32
N GLN A 453 -11.52 -24.47 -41.38
CA GLN A 453 -12.46 -25.58 -41.67
C GLN A 453 -11.78 -26.95 -41.88
N ASP A 454 -10.48 -26.98 -42.17
CA ASP A 454 -9.68 -28.21 -42.29
C ASP A 454 -9.17 -28.74 -40.94
N GLY A 455 -9.45 -28.02 -39.84
CA GLY A 455 -9.08 -28.40 -38.49
C GLY A 455 -7.72 -27.88 -38.03
N HIS A 456 -7.00 -27.10 -38.86
CA HIS A 456 -5.68 -26.56 -38.53
C HIS A 456 -5.65 -25.03 -38.55
N TYR A 457 -4.70 -24.46 -37.83
CA TYR A 457 -4.38 -23.04 -37.93
C TYR A 457 -3.52 -22.75 -39.16
N SER A 458 -3.62 -21.54 -39.69
CA SER A 458 -2.89 -21.11 -40.88
C SER A 458 -1.40 -20.97 -40.58
N VAL A 459 -0.60 -21.71 -41.36
CA VAL A 459 0.87 -21.63 -41.32
C VAL A 459 1.35 -20.23 -41.70
N THR A 460 2.27 -19.69 -40.90
CA THR A 460 2.84 -18.36 -41.10
C THR A 460 4.10 -18.41 -41.96
N THR A 461 4.33 -17.36 -42.75
CA THR A 461 5.54 -17.19 -43.55
C THR A 461 6.09 -15.77 -43.40
N TRP A 462 7.40 -15.64 -43.37
CA TRP A 462 8.05 -14.34 -43.31
C TRP A 462 8.33 -13.78 -44.71
N THR A 463 8.07 -12.49 -44.88
CA THR A 463 8.43 -11.76 -46.10
C THR A 463 9.10 -10.43 -45.75
N PRO A 464 10.12 -9.98 -46.51
CA PRO A 464 10.78 -8.69 -46.25
C PRO A 464 9.88 -7.46 -46.37
N SER A 465 8.70 -7.60 -47.00
CA SER A 465 7.73 -6.53 -47.20
C SER A 465 6.66 -6.47 -46.12
N ASN A 466 6.69 -7.34 -45.11
CA ASN A 466 5.67 -7.35 -44.08
C ASN A 466 5.77 -6.12 -43.19
N THR A 467 4.65 -5.41 -43.04
CA THR A 467 4.54 -4.21 -42.18
C THR A 467 3.72 -4.45 -40.92
N SER A 468 3.23 -5.67 -40.72
CA SER A 468 2.43 -6.07 -39.57
C SER A 468 3.27 -6.19 -38.30
N ASN A 469 2.76 -5.61 -37.20
CA ASN A 469 3.44 -5.55 -35.91
C ASN A 469 2.48 -5.89 -34.77
N ILE A 470 3.00 -6.45 -33.68
CA ILE A 470 2.24 -6.65 -32.44
C ILE A 470 2.95 -5.89 -31.32
N THR A 471 2.22 -5.05 -30.59
CA THR A 471 2.71 -4.44 -29.35
C THR A 471 2.33 -5.36 -28.19
N PHE A 472 3.28 -5.69 -27.33
CA PHE A 472 3.01 -6.38 -26.07
C PHE A 472 3.21 -5.39 -24.93
N ASP A 473 2.16 -5.16 -24.15
CA ASP A 473 2.15 -4.25 -23.01
C ASP A 473 2.04 -5.04 -21.70
N PHE A 474 3.08 -4.96 -20.89
CA PHE A 474 3.25 -5.61 -19.61
C PHE A 474 3.23 -4.60 -18.45
N GLY A 475 2.42 -3.54 -18.59
CA GLY A 475 2.11 -2.63 -17.50
C GLY A 475 2.68 -1.24 -17.75
N SER A 476 2.91 -0.88 -19.00
CA SER A 476 3.44 0.43 -19.35
C SER A 476 2.51 1.54 -18.83
N GLY A 477 3.11 2.50 -18.12
CA GLY A 477 2.34 3.55 -17.45
C GLY A 477 1.48 3.07 -16.27
N GLN A 478 1.72 1.86 -15.74
CA GLN A 478 1.13 1.35 -14.51
C GLN A 478 2.17 1.32 -13.38
N LEU A 479 1.69 1.18 -12.14
CA LEU A 479 2.53 1.07 -10.93
C LEU A 479 3.46 -0.14 -10.97
N MET A 480 3.05 -1.20 -11.65
CA MET A 480 3.82 -2.43 -11.81
C MET A 480 4.13 -2.68 -13.28
N VAL A 481 5.38 -2.98 -13.55
CA VAL A 481 5.87 -3.39 -14.88
C VAL A 481 6.53 -4.75 -14.76
N LEU A 482 6.50 -5.54 -15.82
CA LEU A 482 7.30 -6.76 -15.89
C LEU A 482 8.78 -6.40 -15.71
N ARG A 483 9.52 -7.20 -14.94
CA ARG A 483 10.95 -6.97 -14.70
C ARG A 483 11.76 -7.14 -15.98
N ASP A 484 12.83 -6.36 -16.12
CA ASP A 484 13.70 -6.37 -17.29
C ASP A 484 14.43 -7.73 -17.51
N ASP A 485 14.63 -8.50 -16.44
CA ASP A 485 15.33 -9.80 -16.46
C ASP A 485 14.39 -11.00 -16.75
N VAL A 486 13.10 -10.77 -16.92
CA VAL A 486 12.14 -11.85 -17.19
C VAL A 486 12.28 -12.33 -18.64
N PRO A 487 12.50 -13.63 -18.88
CA PRO A 487 12.52 -14.17 -20.24
C PRO A 487 11.17 -14.03 -20.93
N ILE A 488 11.19 -13.53 -22.16
CA ILE A 488 10.02 -13.47 -23.05
C ILE A 488 10.34 -14.24 -24.32
N VAL A 489 9.50 -15.22 -24.67
CA VAL A 489 9.64 -16.00 -25.91
C VAL A 489 8.38 -15.87 -26.74
N PHE A 490 8.55 -15.55 -28.01
CA PHE A 490 7.46 -15.50 -28.97
C PHE A 490 7.54 -16.67 -29.94
N ARG A 491 6.45 -17.42 -30.12
CA ARG A 491 6.37 -18.59 -31.00
C ARG A 491 5.30 -18.43 -32.06
N PHE A 492 5.54 -19.00 -33.23
CA PHE A 492 4.61 -19.03 -34.36
C PHE A 492 4.71 -20.35 -35.13
N ILE A 493 3.60 -20.76 -35.72
CA ILE A 493 3.52 -22.03 -36.47
C ILE A 493 4.08 -21.85 -37.88
N VAL A 494 5.01 -22.73 -38.25
CA VAL A 494 5.62 -22.80 -39.60
C VAL A 494 5.25 -24.08 -40.37
N GLY A 495 4.52 -24.99 -39.74
CA GLY A 495 4.08 -26.23 -40.38
C GLY A 495 3.35 -27.16 -39.40
N TYR A 496 3.05 -28.37 -39.88
CA TYR A 496 2.44 -29.44 -39.11
C TYR A 496 3.16 -30.76 -39.40
N ASP A 497 3.38 -31.58 -38.36
CA ASP A 497 3.78 -32.99 -38.48
C ASP A 497 2.60 -33.90 -38.10
N GLY A 498 1.81 -34.30 -39.10
CA GLY A 498 0.49 -34.88 -38.87
C GLY A 498 -0.48 -33.82 -38.36
N ASP A 499 -1.07 -34.06 -37.18
CA ASP A 499 -1.99 -33.12 -36.51
C ASP A 499 -1.28 -32.25 -35.45
N THR A 500 0.05 -32.37 -35.31
CA THR A 500 0.83 -31.63 -34.32
C THR A 500 1.45 -30.38 -34.94
N PRO A 501 1.25 -29.18 -34.36
CA PRO A 501 1.87 -27.95 -34.86
C PRO A 501 3.40 -27.97 -34.71
N VAL A 502 4.10 -27.43 -35.70
CA VAL A 502 5.55 -27.22 -35.69
C VAL A 502 5.84 -25.74 -35.45
N TRP A 503 6.46 -25.46 -34.32
CA TRP A 503 6.78 -24.11 -33.84
C TRP A 503 8.19 -23.67 -34.20
N GLU A 504 8.33 -22.40 -34.57
CA GLU A 504 9.58 -21.65 -34.46
C GLU A 504 9.47 -20.68 -33.28
N GLU A 505 10.59 -20.38 -32.63
CA GLU A 505 10.63 -19.51 -31.47
C GLU A 505 11.75 -18.45 -31.57
N VAL A 506 11.46 -17.28 -31.03
CA VAL A 506 12.42 -16.17 -30.90
C VAL A 506 12.34 -15.59 -29.49
N THR A 507 13.49 -15.36 -28.87
CA THR A 507 13.58 -14.75 -27.54
C THR A 507 13.65 -13.23 -27.66
N LEU A 508 12.76 -12.53 -26.95
CA LEU A 508 12.67 -11.07 -26.90
C LEU A 508 13.33 -10.61 -25.59
N GLY A 509 14.58 -10.15 -25.66
CA GLY A 509 15.41 -9.86 -24.50
C GLY A 509 16.63 -10.79 -24.38
N SER A 510 17.68 -10.34 -23.69
CA SER A 510 18.90 -11.13 -23.41
C SER A 510 19.65 -10.58 -22.20
N ASP A 511 20.53 -11.38 -21.58
CA ASP A 511 21.43 -10.96 -20.50
C ASP A 511 22.12 -9.62 -20.81
N GLY A 512 21.64 -8.54 -20.18
CA GLY A 512 22.22 -7.19 -20.24
C GLY A 512 21.59 -6.20 -21.25
N ALA A 513 20.46 -6.54 -21.90
CA ALA A 513 19.72 -5.61 -22.75
C ALA A 513 18.22 -5.60 -22.40
N THR A 514 17.66 -4.40 -22.14
CA THR A 514 16.24 -4.23 -21.82
C THR A 514 15.32 -4.83 -22.88
N SER A 515 14.23 -5.44 -22.43
CA SER A 515 13.17 -5.97 -23.31
C SER A 515 12.33 -4.85 -23.94
N TRP A 516 12.34 -3.65 -23.34
CA TRP A 516 11.49 -2.51 -23.68
C TRP A 516 11.97 -1.75 -24.93
N GLN A 517 11.86 -2.41 -26.07
CA GLN A 517 12.29 -1.89 -27.36
C GLN A 517 11.52 -2.51 -28.52
N ASN A 518 11.79 -2.02 -29.74
CA ASN A 518 11.31 -2.69 -30.95
C ASN A 518 12.22 -3.88 -31.27
N TRP A 519 11.60 -5.04 -31.47
CA TRP A 519 12.23 -6.29 -31.89
C TRP A 519 11.82 -6.60 -33.32
N ASN A 520 12.79 -6.70 -34.23
CA ASN A 520 12.53 -7.00 -35.64
C ASN A 520 12.87 -8.46 -35.94
N ILE A 521 11.85 -9.25 -36.30
CA ILE A 521 12.02 -10.63 -36.76
C ILE A 521 12.61 -10.63 -38.17
N VAL A 522 13.67 -11.40 -38.35
CA VAL A 522 14.37 -11.60 -39.63
C VAL A 522 14.49 -13.09 -39.91
N TYR A 523 14.25 -13.48 -41.15
CA TYR A 523 14.53 -14.82 -41.65
C TYR A 523 15.74 -14.80 -42.59
N SER A 524 16.81 -15.49 -42.21
CA SER A 524 18.05 -15.58 -42.99
C SER A 524 18.70 -16.94 -42.83
N ASP A 525 19.32 -17.45 -43.90
CA ASP A 525 20.03 -18.74 -43.90
C ASP A 525 19.20 -19.93 -43.38
N GLY A 526 17.88 -19.88 -43.54
CA GLY A 526 16.96 -20.93 -43.14
C GLY A 526 16.49 -20.87 -41.69
N ALA A 527 16.87 -19.84 -40.92
CA ALA A 527 16.54 -19.69 -39.51
C ALA A 527 15.90 -18.32 -39.21
N TYR A 528 15.03 -18.30 -38.20
CA TYR A 528 14.47 -17.09 -37.63
C TYR A 528 15.40 -16.52 -36.55
N SER A 529 15.45 -15.19 -36.47
CA SER A 529 16.19 -14.47 -35.44
C SER A 529 15.51 -13.12 -35.20
N VAL A 530 15.84 -12.46 -34.08
CA VAL A 530 15.39 -11.10 -33.79
C VAL A 530 16.55 -10.15 -33.61
N THR A 531 16.31 -8.88 -33.95
CA THR A 531 17.26 -7.79 -33.74
C THR A 531 16.55 -6.65 -33.02
N GLY A 532 17.11 -6.22 -31.88
CA GLY A 532 16.61 -5.07 -31.13
C GLY A 532 17.10 -3.74 -31.72
N THR A 533 16.28 -2.70 -31.66
CA THR A 533 16.65 -1.36 -32.15
C THR A 533 17.50 -0.54 -31.16
N GLY A 534 17.67 -1.01 -29.92
CA GLY A 534 18.35 -0.33 -28.82
C GLY A 534 17.39 0.21 -27.75
N ALA A 535 17.94 0.44 -26.55
CA ALA A 535 17.21 0.97 -25.39
C ALA A 535 16.60 2.36 -25.65
N GLY A 536 15.43 2.63 -25.05
CA GLY A 536 14.74 3.92 -25.10
C GLY A 536 13.82 4.14 -26.31
N SER A 537 13.51 3.08 -27.07
CA SER A 537 12.52 3.15 -28.17
C SER A 537 11.09 2.88 -27.72
N GLN A 538 10.90 2.26 -26.56
CA GLN A 538 9.61 2.05 -25.90
C GLN A 538 9.71 2.46 -24.43
N THR A 539 8.56 2.71 -23.81
CA THR A 539 8.45 2.93 -22.36
C THR A 539 8.66 1.61 -21.60
N PRO A 540 9.19 1.64 -20.37
CA PRO A 540 9.28 0.46 -19.52
C PRO A 540 7.96 -0.32 -19.46
N GLY A 541 8.06 -1.64 -19.51
CA GLY A 541 6.92 -2.57 -19.61
C GLY A 541 6.30 -2.71 -21.00
N SER A 542 6.76 -2.01 -22.05
CA SER A 542 6.23 -2.15 -23.42
C SER A 542 7.28 -2.58 -24.42
N LEU A 543 6.92 -3.50 -25.33
CA LEU A 543 7.76 -3.87 -26.47
C LEU A 543 6.92 -4.02 -27.75
N VAL A 544 7.56 -3.88 -28.91
CA VAL A 544 6.89 -4.07 -30.21
C VAL A 544 7.65 -5.09 -31.03
N VAL A 545 6.95 -6.12 -31.49
CA VAL A 545 7.48 -7.09 -32.44
C VAL A 545 7.09 -6.67 -33.86
N THR A 546 8.09 -6.51 -34.71
CA THR A 546 7.97 -6.06 -36.10
C THR A 546 8.50 -7.13 -37.05
N GLY A 547 8.10 -7.06 -38.33
CA GLY A 547 8.51 -8.05 -39.33
C GLY A 547 7.87 -9.43 -39.09
N MET A 548 6.63 -9.44 -38.61
CA MET A 548 5.92 -10.65 -38.19
C MET A 548 5.85 -11.70 -39.31
N PRO A 549 6.04 -13.00 -39.03
CA PRO A 549 5.58 -14.06 -39.91
C PRO A 549 4.05 -14.09 -39.95
N MET A 550 3.46 -14.09 -41.15
CA MET A 550 2.00 -14.00 -41.33
C MET A 550 1.48 -15.08 -42.29
N ALA A 551 0.24 -15.50 -42.09
CA ALA A 551 -0.49 -16.28 -43.08
C ALA A 551 -1.15 -15.35 -44.12
N GLU A 552 -1.24 -15.81 -45.36
CA GLU A 552 -1.92 -15.09 -46.44
C GLU A 552 -3.42 -14.88 -46.13
N SER A 553 -4.09 -15.90 -45.57
CA SER A 553 -5.46 -15.79 -45.08
C SER A 553 -5.81 -16.92 -44.09
N GLY A 554 -6.77 -16.67 -43.21
CA GLY A 554 -7.31 -17.63 -42.24
C GLY A 554 -6.94 -17.27 -40.81
N VAL A 555 -7.09 -18.21 -39.87
CA VAL A 555 -6.77 -17.99 -38.45
C VAL A 555 -5.34 -18.46 -38.16
N SER A 556 -4.45 -17.55 -37.77
CA SER A 556 -3.10 -17.86 -37.28
C SER A 556 -3.07 -17.97 -35.77
N TRP A 557 -2.26 -18.91 -35.27
CA TRP A 557 -2.02 -19.14 -33.84
C TRP A 557 -0.56 -18.84 -33.50
N TYR A 558 -0.39 -17.93 -32.53
CA TYR A 558 0.87 -17.48 -31.96
C TYR A 558 0.89 -17.81 -30.46
N GLN A 559 2.09 -17.92 -29.89
CA GLN A 559 2.26 -18.03 -28.43
C GLN A 559 3.20 -16.95 -27.91
N LEU A 560 2.85 -16.37 -26.77
CA LEU A 560 3.74 -15.55 -25.96
C LEU A 560 4.01 -16.30 -24.66
N VAL A 561 5.27 -16.64 -24.40
CA VAL A 561 5.69 -17.28 -23.15
C VAL A 561 6.42 -16.23 -22.32
N VAL A 562 5.99 -16.07 -21.07
CA VAL A 562 6.52 -15.08 -20.11
C VAL A 562 7.01 -15.81 -18.87
N GLY A 563 8.25 -15.54 -18.45
CA GLY A 563 8.87 -16.19 -17.30
C GLY A 563 9.49 -17.54 -17.63
N SER A 564 9.82 -18.30 -16.57
CA SER A 564 10.37 -19.65 -16.69
C SER A 564 10.04 -20.49 -15.46
N GLY A 565 10.12 -21.82 -15.59
CA GLY A 565 9.94 -22.73 -14.45
C GLY A 565 8.52 -22.71 -13.86
N ALA A 566 8.40 -22.56 -12.54
CA ALA A 566 7.12 -22.67 -11.84
C ALA A 566 6.17 -21.47 -12.05
N VAL A 567 6.71 -20.34 -12.51
CA VAL A 567 5.98 -19.08 -12.76
C VAL A 567 5.85 -18.77 -14.26
N GLU A 568 6.30 -19.67 -15.13
CA GLU A 568 6.12 -19.56 -16.58
C GLU A 568 4.63 -19.56 -16.93
N LYS A 569 4.24 -18.66 -17.83
CA LYS A 569 2.90 -18.66 -18.42
C LYS A 569 2.98 -18.53 -19.93
N THR A 570 2.18 -19.35 -20.62
CA THR A 570 1.98 -19.25 -22.07
C THR A 570 0.61 -18.63 -22.34
N PHE A 571 0.60 -17.60 -23.18
CA PHE A 571 -0.59 -16.98 -23.75
C PHE A 571 -0.75 -17.43 -25.20
N ASN A 572 -1.90 -17.98 -25.54
CA ASN A 572 -2.28 -18.37 -26.89
C ASN A 572 -3.02 -17.22 -27.56
N LEU A 573 -2.41 -16.66 -28.60
CA LEU A 573 -2.96 -15.56 -29.38
C LEU A 573 -3.44 -16.06 -30.75
N TYR A 574 -4.72 -15.85 -31.02
CA TYR A 574 -5.38 -16.19 -32.26
C TYR A 574 -5.72 -14.92 -33.03
N THR A 575 -5.34 -14.87 -34.30
CA THR A 575 -5.61 -13.69 -35.15
C THR A 575 -6.13 -14.15 -36.52
N THR A 576 -7.14 -13.46 -37.03
CA THR A 576 -7.59 -13.69 -38.41
C THR A 576 -6.81 -12.77 -39.37
N THR A 577 -6.30 -13.32 -40.46
CA THR A 577 -5.55 -12.59 -41.49
C THR A 577 -6.22 -12.63 -42.86
N THR A 578 -5.95 -11.61 -43.68
CA THR A 578 -6.32 -11.55 -45.09
C THR A 578 -5.26 -10.76 -45.88
N GLU A 579 -4.87 -11.25 -47.05
CA GLU A 579 -3.83 -10.66 -47.91
C GLU A 579 -2.51 -10.37 -47.16
N GLY A 580 -2.18 -11.19 -46.14
CA GLY A 580 -0.97 -11.04 -45.32
C GLY A 580 -1.04 -9.97 -44.22
N GLU A 581 -2.21 -9.39 -43.95
CA GLU A 581 -2.46 -8.39 -42.90
C GLU A 581 -3.46 -8.90 -41.87
N PHE A 582 -3.47 -8.31 -40.66
CA PHE A 582 -4.46 -8.59 -39.63
C PHE A 582 -5.83 -8.04 -40.04
N VAL A 583 -6.91 -8.81 -39.88
CA VAL A 583 -8.28 -8.28 -40.08
C VAL A 583 -8.63 -7.34 -38.93
N ASN A 584 -9.35 -6.25 -39.22
CA ASN A 584 -9.83 -5.35 -38.18
C ASN A 584 -10.95 -5.99 -37.34
N PHE A 585 -10.63 -6.32 -36.09
CA PHE A 585 -11.55 -6.97 -35.14
C PHE A 585 -12.47 -6.00 -34.37
N GLN A 586 -12.36 -4.68 -34.57
CA GLN A 586 -13.17 -3.72 -33.80
C GLN A 586 -14.67 -3.85 -34.03
N SER A 587 -15.07 -4.22 -35.24
CA SER A 587 -16.49 -4.46 -35.58
C SER A 587 -16.95 -5.88 -35.26
N ASP A 588 -16.02 -6.81 -35.06
CA ASP A 588 -16.27 -8.21 -34.77
C ASP A 588 -15.11 -8.77 -33.93
N PRO A 589 -15.18 -8.63 -32.59
CA PRO A 589 -14.11 -9.07 -31.71
C PRO A 589 -13.85 -10.58 -31.77
N SER A 590 -14.80 -11.39 -32.26
CA SER A 590 -14.65 -12.84 -32.39
C SER A 590 -13.60 -13.29 -33.41
N LEU A 591 -13.11 -12.37 -34.26
CA LEU A 591 -12.04 -12.64 -35.22
C LEU A 591 -10.68 -12.83 -34.56
N PHE A 592 -10.52 -12.37 -33.32
CA PHE A 592 -9.30 -12.40 -32.55
C PHE A 592 -9.60 -13.05 -31.19
N GLY A 593 -8.59 -13.66 -30.59
CA GLY A 593 -8.73 -14.17 -29.23
C GLY A 593 -7.39 -14.29 -28.55
N ILE A 594 -7.36 -14.09 -27.24
CA ILE A 594 -6.18 -14.37 -26.43
C ILE A 594 -6.58 -14.94 -25.08
N ASP A 595 -5.99 -16.07 -24.70
CA ASP A 595 -6.25 -16.68 -23.40
C ASP A 595 -5.43 -16.04 -22.27
N GLY A 596 -5.48 -16.65 -21.08
CA GLY A 596 -4.66 -16.22 -19.95
C GLY A 596 -5.06 -14.86 -19.36
N LEU A 597 -6.28 -14.38 -19.65
CA LEU A 597 -6.84 -13.10 -19.18
C LEU A 597 -6.19 -11.83 -19.78
N ALA A 598 -5.36 -11.99 -20.81
CA ALA A 598 -4.84 -10.83 -21.55
C ALA A 598 -5.95 -10.16 -22.38
N ASN A 599 -5.77 -8.88 -22.72
CA ASN A 599 -6.76 -8.09 -23.46
C ASN A 599 -6.21 -7.52 -24.76
N LEU A 600 -7.03 -7.50 -25.80
CA LEU A 600 -6.66 -6.97 -27.11
C LEU A 600 -7.17 -5.53 -27.30
N ALA A 601 -6.30 -4.65 -27.79
CA ALA A 601 -6.64 -3.26 -28.09
C ALA A 601 -6.07 -2.83 -29.44
N SER A 602 -6.73 -1.87 -30.10
CA SER A 602 -6.23 -1.27 -31.35
C SER A 602 -6.73 0.17 -31.48
N THR A 603 -6.05 0.96 -32.30
CA THR A 603 -6.51 2.34 -32.59
C THR A 603 -7.78 2.27 -33.43
N ALA A 604 -8.80 3.07 -33.09
CA ALA A 604 -10.06 3.13 -33.84
C ALA A 604 -9.83 3.48 -35.33
N THR A 605 -10.19 2.58 -36.23
CA THR A 605 -10.08 2.80 -37.69
C THR A 605 -11.23 2.12 -38.44
N ALA A 606 -11.60 2.69 -39.58
CA ALA A 606 -12.56 2.11 -40.51
C ALA A 606 -11.92 1.20 -41.57
N ASP A 607 -10.59 1.11 -41.58
CA ASP A 607 -9.86 0.24 -42.50
C ASP A 607 -10.18 -1.24 -42.20
N PRO A 608 -10.35 -2.08 -43.23
CA PRO A 608 -10.70 -3.49 -43.04
C PRO A 608 -9.56 -4.34 -42.45
N THR A 609 -8.34 -3.81 -42.47
CA THR A 609 -7.14 -4.47 -41.95
C THR A 609 -6.40 -3.56 -40.96
N LEU A 610 -5.56 -4.17 -40.13
CA LEU A 610 -4.70 -3.51 -39.15
C LEU A 610 -3.25 -3.87 -39.45
N THR A 611 -2.38 -2.86 -39.45
CA THR A 611 -0.92 -3.09 -39.47
C THR A 611 -0.36 -3.29 -38.06
N THR A 612 -1.12 -2.93 -37.03
CA THR A 612 -0.73 -3.17 -35.64
C THR A 612 -1.92 -3.20 -34.68
N PHE A 613 -1.76 -3.95 -33.60
CA PHE A 613 -2.62 -3.95 -32.43
C PHE A 613 -1.76 -4.22 -31.19
N THR A 614 -2.36 -4.03 -30.01
CA THR A 614 -1.74 -4.23 -28.70
C THR A 614 -2.35 -5.43 -28.01
N VAL A 615 -1.48 -6.27 -27.46
CA VAL A 615 -1.80 -7.29 -26.47
C VAL A 615 -1.43 -6.72 -25.10
N ASN A 616 -2.44 -6.34 -24.33
CA ASN A 616 -2.26 -5.95 -22.93
C ASN A 616 -2.18 -7.21 -22.11
N VAL A 617 -0.95 -7.61 -21.80
CA VAL A 617 -0.68 -8.79 -20.99
C VAL A 617 -1.09 -8.51 -19.56
N THR A 618 -0.77 -7.35 -18.99
CA THR A 618 -1.18 -6.95 -17.63
C THR A 618 -2.26 -5.87 -17.67
N GLY A 619 -3.12 -5.81 -16.65
CA GLY A 619 -4.23 -4.85 -16.57
C GLY A 619 -4.94 -4.90 -15.22
N ALA A 620 -6.24 -4.61 -15.19
CA ALA A 620 -7.02 -4.60 -13.94
C ALA A 620 -7.19 -5.98 -13.28
N LEU A 621 -6.99 -7.06 -14.05
CA LEU A 621 -6.98 -8.44 -13.56
C LEU A 621 -5.55 -8.98 -13.50
N PRO A 622 -5.25 -9.87 -12.55
CA PRO A 622 -3.96 -10.54 -12.51
C PRO A 622 -3.85 -11.51 -13.70
N THR A 623 -2.77 -11.39 -14.46
CA THR A 623 -2.55 -12.20 -15.68
C THR A 623 -1.23 -12.95 -15.68
N VAL A 624 -0.29 -12.59 -14.82
CA VAL A 624 0.99 -13.28 -14.61
C VAL A 624 1.26 -13.41 -13.12
N ASP A 625 2.22 -14.26 -12.77
CA ASP A 625 2.73 -14.31 -11.41
C ASP A 625 3.38 -12.97 -11.05
N MET A 626 2.95 -12.35 -9.95
CA MET A 626 3.42 -11.01 -9.59
C MET A 626 4.88 -10.97 -9.12
N SER A 627 5.50 -12.13 -8.85
CA SER A 627 6.96 -12.19 -8.64
C SER A 627 7.78 -11.83 -9.88
N LEU A 628 7.14 -11.84 -11.06
CA LEU A 628 7.73 -11.39 -12.32
C LEU A 628 7.67 -9.87 -12.50
N LEU A 629 6.92 -9.15 -11.66
CA LEU A 629 6.73 -7.71 -11.76
C LEU A 629 7.61 -6.97 -10.75
N GLU A 630 7.93 -5.72 -11.05
CA GLU A 630 8.59 -4.76 -10.16
C GLU A 630 7.88 -3.41 -10.18
N LEU A 631 8.17 -2.59 -9.16
CA LEU A 631 7.67 -1.23 -9.08
C LEU A 631 8.24 -0.41 -10.23
N ASN A 632 7.37 0.32 -10.90
CA ASN A 632 7.77 1.23 -11.95
C ASN A 632 8.37 2.51 -11.33
N THR A 633 9.71 2.57 -11.27
CA THR A 633 10.46 3.73 -10.77
C THR A 633 10.90 4.70 -11.87
N ASP A 634 10.37 4.54 -13.10
CA ASP A 634 10.69 5.45 -14.20
C ASP A 634 10.27 6.90 -13.85
N PRO A 635 11.18 7.89 -13.92
CA PRO A 635 10.86 9.26 -13.52
C PRO A 635 9.70 9.89 -14.30
N ALA A 636 9.48 9.50 -15.56
CA ALA A 636 8.35 10.00 -16.34
C ALA A 636 7.03 9.37 -15.90
N PHE A 637 7.03 8.13 -15.41
CA PHE A 637 5.87 7.52 -14.76
C PHE A 637 5.60 8.13 -13.40
N ILE A 638 6.61 8.26 -12.54
CA ILE A 638 6.47 8.86 -11.21
C ILE A 638 5.84 10.25 -11.31
N ALA A 639 6.25 11.06 -12.27
CA ALA A 639 5.68 12.39 -12.50
C ALA A 639 4.17 12.42 -12.88
N LEU A 640 3.56 11.28 -13.23
CA LEU A 640 2.13 11.15 -13.53
C LEU A 640 1.28 10.78 -12.31
N LEU A 641 1.91 10.30 -11.23
CA LEU A 641 1.22 9.90 -10.01
C LEU A 641 0.66 11.12 -9.27
N ALA A 642 -0.38 10.89 -8.46
CA ALA A 642 -0.92 11.91 -7.58
C ALA A 642 0.16 12.36 -6.59
N GLN A 643 0.27 13.66 -6.36
CA GLN A 643 1.19 14.20 -5.36
C GLN A 643 0.71 13.82 -3.95
N PRO A 644 1.57 13.23 -3.09
CA PRO A 644 1.24 12.97 -1.69
C PRO A 644 0.93 14.26 -0.91
N THR A 645 0.12 14.17 0.15
CA THR A 645 -0.14 15.30 1.07
C THR A 645 1.13 15.67 1.85
N ALA A 646 1.15 16.82 2.53
CA ALA A 646 2.30 17.22 3.33
C ALA A 646 2.54 16.27 4.52
N PRO A 647 3.80 16.10 4.97
CA PRO A 647 4.08 15.42 6.25
C PRO A 647 3.50 16.24 7.42
N VAL A 648 3.18 15.57 8.53
CA VAL A 648 2.68 16.22 9.74
C VAL A 648 3.81 16.38 10.74
N ALA A 649 4.01 17.59 11.26
CA ALA A 649 4.93 17.85 12.37
C ALA A 649 4.29 17.55 13.73
N GLY A 650 5.09 17.16 14.70
CA GLY A 650 4.65 16.82 16.04
C GLY A 650 5.79 16.50 16.98
N VAL A 651 5.52 15.73 18.02
CA VAL A 651 6.50 15.29 19.02
C VAL A 651 6.33 13.80 19.29
N LEU A 652 7.39 13.15 19.79
CA LEU A 652 7.31 11.79 20.32
C LEU A 652 6.93 11.82 21.79
N THR A 653 6.12 10.85 22.20
CA THR A 653 5.70 10.60 23.58
C THR A 653 5.88 9.11 23.90
N GLU A 654 5.71 8.72 25.17
CA GLU A 654 5.72 7.31 25.56
C GLU A 654 4.68 6.47 24.77
N ASP A 655 3.56 7.09 24.39
CA ASP A 655 2.47 6.45 23.63
C ASP A 655 2.62 6.58 22.10
N GLY A 656 3.72 7.18 21.61
CA GLY A 656 4.02 7.36 20.18
C GLY A 656 3.99 8.81 19.70
N PHE A 657 3.84 8.99 18.38
CA PHE A 657 3.81 10.31 17.73
C PHE A 657 2.51 11.08 18.05
N VAL A 658 2.62 12.37 18.36
CA VAL A 658 1.48 13.29 18.59
C VAL A 658 1.66 14.54 17.74
N SER A 659 0.65 14.91 16.95
CA SER A 659 0.73 16.05 16.04
C SER A 659 0.75 17.41 16.77
N ALA A 660 1.47 18.38 16.20
CA ALA A 660 1.42 19.76 16.63
C ALA A 660 0.13 20.44 16.14
N ALA A 661 -0.44 21.33 16.96
CA ALA A 661 -1.66 22.05 16.64
C ALA A 661 -1.47 23.05 15.47
N GLY A 662 -2.57 23.39 14.80
CA GLY A 662 -2.59 24.46 13.78
C GLY A 662 -2.27 24.00 12.35
N GLN A 663 -2.06 22.71 12.13
CA GLN A 663 -1.92 22.10 10.81
C GLN A 663 -3.30 21.75 10.24
N THR A 664 -4.04 22.76 9.75
CA THR A 664 -5.48 22.60 9.40
C THR A 664 -5.76 22.19 7.95
N THR A 665 -4.73 22.03 7.12
CA THR A 665 -4.82 21.53 5.74
C THR A 665 -3.94 20.30 5.58
N ASP A 666 -4.05 19.61 4.45
CA ASP A 666 -3.22 18.47 4.04
C ASP A 666 -2.25 18.82 2.91
N THR A 667 -2.48 19.94 2.23
CA THR A 667 -1.69 20.46 1.12
C THR A 667 -1.21 21.86 1.44
N ASP A 668 0.03 22.15 1.04
CA ASP A 668 0.76 23.40 1.27
C ASP A 668 0.51 23.94 2.68
N VAL A 669 0.75 23.06 3.66
CA VAL A 669 0.42 23.30 5.07
C VAL A 669 1.28 24.43 5.59
N VAL A 670 0.67 25.36 6.33
CA VAL A 670 1.36 26.45 7.01
C VAL A 670 1.03 26.39 8.50
N ALA A 671 2.05 26.25 9.34
CA ALA A 671 1.89 26.15 10.79
C ALA A 671 2.87 27.04 11.57
N THR A 672 2.52 27.35 12.81
CA THR A 672 3.45 27.94 13.78
C THR A 672 3.60 26.97 14.94
N ILE A 673 4.84 26.58 15.22
CA ILE A 673 5.19 25.56 16.21
C ILE A 673 6.00 26.21 17.33
N TYR A 674 5.77 25.76 18.56
CA TYR A 674 6.31 26.37 19.77
C TYR A 674 7.32 25.46 20.51
N SER A 675 7.95 24.54 19.77
CA SER A 675 8.96 23.59 20.24
C SER A 675 10.18 23.60 19.32
N GLY A 676 11.37 23.39 19.90
CA GLY A 676 12.64 23.31 19.19
C GLY A 676 13.04 21.89 18.79
N THR A 677 12.24 20.89 19.15
CA THR A 677 12.45 19.48 18.81
C THR A 677 11.16 18.92 18.22
N LEU A 678 11.21 18.45 16.98
CA LEU A 678 10.02 17.98 16.26
C LEU A 678 10.26 16.61 15.63
N ALA A 679 9.30 15.72 15.83
CA ALA A 679 9.13 14.55 15.00
C ALA A 679 8.20 14.87 13.83
N PHE A 680 8.23 13.99 12.84
CA PHE A 680 7.33 14.06 11.71
C PHE A 680 6.70 12.71 11.48
N GLY A 681 5.50 12.68 10.93
CA GLY A 681 4.85 11.42 10.65
C GLY A 681 3.60 11.56 9.84
N TRP A 682 3.09 10.39 9.50
CA TRP A 682 1.73 10.23 9.05
C TRP A 682 1.13 8.93 9.57
N THR A 683 0.32 9.04 10.64
CA THR A 683 -0.19 7.91 11.43
C THR A 683 -1.70 7.71 11.30
N GLY A 684 -2.45 8.56 10.58
CA GLY A 684 -3.90 8.42 10.50
C GLY A 684 -4.68 8.80 11.78
N HIS A 685 -4.12 8.60 12.97
CA HIS A 685 -4.81 8.74 14.27
C HIS A 685 -4.64 10.12 14.93
N ASN A 686 -3.74 10.95 14.41
CA ASN A 686 -3.32 12.20 15.07
C ASN A 686 -4.04 13.45 14.59
N SER A 687 -5.28 13.37 14.11
CA SER A 687 -5.99 14.57 13.67
C SER A 687 -6.03 15.62 14.79
N ASP A 688 -5.48 16.80 14.56
CA ASP A 688 -5.89 17.98 15.32
C ASP A 688 -7.43 18.04 15.19
N ALA A 689 -8.15 18.23 16.30
CA ALA A 689 -9.61 18.25 16.32
C ALA A 689 -10.21 19.33 15.37
N SER A 690 -9.39 20.25 14.86
CA SER A 690 -9.74 21.26 13.87
C SER A 690 -9.51 20.84 12.40
N THR A 691 -8.86 19.70 12.14
CA THR A 691 -8.59 19.21 10.78
C THR A 691 -9.62 18.16 10.37
N VAL A 692 -10.48 18.52 9.41
CA VAL A 692 -11.68 17.71 9.08
C VAL A 692 -11.34 16.41 8.35
N SER A 693 -10.12 16.25 7.81
CA SER A 693 -9.75 15.01 7.13
C SER A 693 -8.26 14.95 6.81
N TRP A 694 -7.51 14.20 7.59
CA TRP A 694 -6.25 13.62 7.11
C TRP A 694 -6.41 12.19 6.62
N ILE A 695 -7.60 11.58 6.78
CA ILE A 695 -7.83 10.16 6.49
C ILE A 695 -8.88 9.90 5.41
N SER A 696 -9.56 10.93 4.86
CA SER A 696 -10.68 10.71 3.92
C SER A 696 -10.27 10.60 2.45
N GLY A 697 -8.99 10.46 2.12
CA GLY A 697 -8.50 10.42 0.74
C GLY A 697 -7.05 9.98 0.61
N TYR A 698 -6.52 10.08 -0.61
CA TYR A 698 -5.10 9.82 -0.87
C TYR A 698 -4.23 10.79 -0.05
N THR A 699 -3.25 10.25 0.67
CA THR A 699 -2.47 10.97 1.69
C THR A 699 -0.99 10.67 1.57
N ASN A 700 -0.19 11.23 2.48
CA ASN A 700 1.24 11.00 2.60
C ASN A 700 1.62 9.61 3.15
N LYS A 701 0.69 8.66 3.07
CA LYS A 701 0.87 7.28 3.47
C LYS A 701 1.67 6.59 2.39
N ILE A 702 2.77 5.95 2.75
CA ILE A 702 3.66 5.33 1.78
C ILE A 702 3.32 3.86 1.61
N GLN A 703 4.01 3.18 0.70
CA GLN A 703 3.88 1.74 0.55
C GLN A 703 4.32 1.04 1.85
N ALA A 704 3.67 -0.06 2.22
CA ALA A 704 4.04 -0.81 3.41
C ALA A 704 5.51 -1.26 3.39
N LEU A 705 6.17 -1.23 4.55
CA LEU A 705 7.57 -1.61 4.74
C LEU A 705 8.55 -0.89 3.78
N THR A 706 8.29 0.39 3.49
CA THR A 706 9.18 1.26 2.72
C THR A 706 9.69 2.43 3.57
N VAL A 707 10.59 3.24 3.01
CA VAL A 707 11.22 4.38 3.70
C VAL A 707 10.57 5.68 3.27
N ALA A 708 10.17 6.52 4.23
CA ALA A 708 9.94 7.95 4.04
C ALA A 708 11.24 8.71 4.33
N GLN A 709 11.79 9.39 3.32
CA GLN A 709 12.89 10.34 3.50
C GLN A 709 12.33 11.75 3.59
N LEU A 710 12.62 12.43 4.69
CA LEU A 710 12.25 13.82 4.91
C LEU A 710 13.42 14.73 4.56
N SER A 711 13.17 15.71 3.70
CA SER A 711 14.14 16.73 3.31
C SER A 711 13.73 18.09 3.84
N PHE A 712 14.70 18.82 4.40
CA PHE A 712 14.49 20.11 5.02
C PHE A 712 15.14 21.21 4.19
N THR A 713 14.48 22.35 4.11
CA THR A 713 15.05 23.59 3.58
C THR A 713 14.72 24.75 4.51
N THR A 714 15.66 25.69 4.62
CA THR A 714 15.55 26.90 5.44
C THR A 714 15.96 28.12 4.60
N ASN A 715 15.54 29.31 5.03
CA ASN A 715 16.04 30.57 4.47
C ASN A 715 17.46 30.93 4.96
N LEU A 716 18.04 30.12 5.85
CA LEU A 716 19.41 30.15 6.34
C LEU A 716 20.31 29.20 5.54
N THR A 717 21.57 29.02 5.97
CA THR A 717 22.46 28.00 5.41
C THR A 717 22.00 26.62 5.87
N ASN A 718 21.72 25.70 4.93
CA ASN A 718 21.08 24.43 5.27
C ASN A 718 22.10 23.38 5.75
N TYR A 719 22.14 23.11 7.06
CA TYR A 719 22.95 22.03 7.67
C TYR A 719 22.10 20.87 8.19
N LEU A 720 20.79 20.90 7.94
CA LEU A 720 19.87 19.91 8.44
C LEU A 720 19.95 18.62 7.61
N ALA A 721 20.38 17.54 8.26
CA ALA A 721 20.38 16.22 7.64
C ALA A 721 18.94 15.75 7.34
N PRO A 722 18.73 15.00 6.25
CA PRO A 722 17.50 14.26 6.04
C PRO A 722 17.23 13.30 7.19
N ILE A 723 15.94 13.10 7.52
CA ILE A 723 15.52 12.07 8.49
C ILE A 723 14.77 11.00 7.75
N LEU A 724 15.00 9.74 8.14
CA LEU A 724 14.31 8.58 7.60
C LEU A 724 13.27 8.06 8.59
N ALA A 725 12.21 7.48 8.06
CA ALA A 725 11.21 6.74 8.82
C ALA A 725 10.80 5.49 8.04
N GLU A 726 10.65 4.37 8.73
CA GLU A 726 10.05 3.16 8.14
C GLU A 726 8.54 3.21 8.30
N SER A 727 7.83 2.75 7.27
CA SER A 727 6.40 2.51 7.39
C SER A 727 6.08 1.12 7.91
N ASP A 728 4.99 1.01 8.67
CA ASP A 728 4.41 -0.26 9.08
C ASP A 728 3.79 -1.06 7.91
N ILE A 729 3.15 -2.19 8.21
CA ILE A 729 2.47 -3.04 7.22
C ILE A 729 1.26 -2.39 6.53
N ASP A 730 0.80 -1.26 7.06
CA ASP A 730 -0.28 -0.48 6.49
C ASP A 730 0.27 0.67 5.64
N GLY A 731 1.49 1.14 5.87
CA GLY A 731 2.08 2.31 5.20
C GLY A 731 2.12 3.56 6.08
N GLN A 732 1.71 3.45 7.35
CA GLN A 732 1.83 4.53 8.34
C GLN A 732 3.26 4.63 8.82
N TRP A 733 3.74 5.83 9.09
CA TRP A 733 5.13 6.05 9.49
C TRP A 733 5.25 7.25 10.43
N PHE A 734 6.30 7.28 11.24
CA PHE A 734 6.76 8.46 11.94
C PHE A 734 8.26 8.36 12.18
N THR A 735 8.92 9.50 12.31
CA THR A 735 10.37 9.54 12.51
C THR A 735 10.73 8.97 13.88
N PRO A 736 11.72 8.06 13.96
CA PRO A 736 12.15 7.48 15.23
C PRO A 736 12.93 8.48 16.11
N VAL A 737 13.39 9.58 15.50
CA VAL A 737 14.11 10.67 16.16
C VAL A 737 13.42 12.01 15.91
N MET A 738 13.68 12.99 16.78
CA MET A 738 13.21 14.36 16.62
C MET A 738 14.30 15.25 16.00
N GLN A 739 13.97 15.94 14.91
CA GLN A 739 14.82 16.98 14.33
C GLN A 739 14.86 18.20 15.24
N GLN A 740 15.98 18.94 15.18
CA GLN A 740 16.22 20.09 16.04
C GLN A 740 16.18 21.40 15.26
N PHE A 741 15.40 22.36 15.76
CA PHE A 741 15.13 23.64 15.10
C PHE A 741 15.27 24.82 16.08
N GLY A 742 15.91 25.89 15.62
CA GLY A 742 15.83 27.20 16.27
C GLY A 742 14.58 27.97 15.84
N ASN A 743 14.38 29.17 16.37
CA ASN A 743 13.37 30.09 15.86
C ASN A 743 13.71 30.45 14.41
N GLY A 744 12.77 30.22 13.49
CA GLY A 744 13.01 30.37 12.06
C GLY A 744 11.87 29.83 11.20
N ASP A 745 12.00 30.03 9.89
CA ASP A 745 11.07 29.50 8.89
C ASP A 745 11.70 28.29 8.19
N TYR A 746 10.97 27.18 8.16
CA TYR A 746 11.42 25.90 7.62
C TYR A 746 10.38 25.34 6.65
N VAL A 747 10.86 24.57 5.68
CA VAL A 747 10.02 23.79 4.77
C VAL A 747 10.50 22.35 4.80
N VAL A 748 9.56 21.42 4.94
CA VAL A 748 9.81 19.98 4.87
C VAL A 748 8.96 19.34 3.78
N THR A 749 9.57 18.38 3.08
CA THR A 749 8.92 17.49 2.11
C THR A 749 9.29 16.04 2.40
N MET A 750 8.50 15.10 1.90
CA MET A 750 8.76 13.67 2.00
C MET A 750 8.82 13.04 0.60
N THR A 751 9.75 12.12 0.41
CA THR A 751 9.81 11.23 -0.76
C THR A 751 9.96 9.78 -0.29
N SER A 752 9.24 8.85 -0.90
CA SER A 752 9.26 7.43 -0.50
C SER A 752 10.20 6.57 -1.36
N TYR A 753 10.89 5.60 -0.76
CA TYR A 753 11.87 4.72 -1.39
C TYR A 753 11.76 3.28 -0.89
N THR A 754 12.22 2.29 -1.65
CA THR A 754 12.34 0.92 -1.15
C THR A 754 13.43 0.84 -0.07
N MET A 755 13.31 -0.09 0.88
CA MET A 755 14.36 -0.35 1.90
C MET A 755 15.71 -0.72 1.27
N SER A 756 15.71 -1.32 0.09
CA SER A 756 16.92 -1.70 -0.65
C SER A 756 17.62 -0.54 -1.36
N ASP A 757 16.95 0.60 -1.57
CA ASP A 757 17.53 1.79 -2.19
C ASP A 757 18.18 2.68 -1.12
N THR A 758 19.34 2.26 -0.64
CA THR A 758 20.10 2.96 0.40
C THR A 758 20.68 4.30 -0.06
N ASP A 759 20.76 4.52 -1.38
CA ASP A 759 21.24 5.78 -1.97
C ASP A 759 20.08 6.76 -2.24
N PHE A 760 18.83 6.32 -2.07
CA PHE A 760 17.61 7.11 -2.27
C PHE A 760 17.52 7.78 -3.65
N THR A 761 17.81 7.00 -4.70
CA THR A 761 17.90 7.50 -6.09
C THR A 761 16.70 7.13 -6.96
N ALA A 762 15.89 6.15 -6.55
CA ALA A 762 14.75 5.61 -7.31
C ALA A 762 13.44 5.82 -6.52
N PRO A 763 12.86 7.04 -6.55
CA PRO A 763 11.67 7.33 -5.77
C PRO A 763 10.46 6.51 -6.23
N LEU A 764 9.62 6.11 -5.28
CA LEU A 764 8.35 5.40 -5.51
C LEU A 764 7.17 6.36 -5.70
N THR A 765 7.30 7.61 -5.30
CA THR A 765 6.26 8.65 -5.38
C THR A 765 6.86 9.99 -5.81
N PRO A 766 6.04 10.92 -6.34
CA PRO A 766 6.43 12.32 -6.43
C PRO A 766 6.78 12.86 -5.03
N VAL A 767 7.63 13.89 -4.99
CA VAL A 767 7.84 14.67 -3.76
C VAL A 767 6.50 15.17 -3.22
N SER A 768 6.27 14.96 -1.93
CA SER A 768 5.04 15.37 -1.25
C SER A 768 4.74 16.87 -1.41
N SER A 769 3.50 17.27 -1.12
CA SER A 769 3.18 18.66 -0.83
C SER A 769 4.01 19.17 0.35
N THR A 770 4.20 20.48 0.42
CA THR A 770 5.09 21.10 1.41
C THR A 770 4.38 21.29 2.76
N LEU A 771 5.10 21.03 3.85
CA LEU A 771 4.78 21.62 5.15
C LEU A 771 5.77 22.77 5.36
N SER A 772 5.24 24.00 5.35
CA SER A 772 5.95 25.21 5.75
C SER A 772 5.62 25.51 7.21
N PHE A 773 6.61 25.67 8.07
CA PHE A 773 6.35 26.00 9.46
C PHE A 773 7.34 27.03 10.01
N THR A 774 6.83 27.86 10.91
CA THR A 774 7.65 28.80 11.68
C THR A 774 7.79 28.27 13.09
N VAL A 775 9.02 28.10 13.57
CA VAL A 775 9.30 27.87 14.99
C VAL A 775 9.36 29.24 15.68
N ASP A 776 8.50 29.46 16.68
CA ASP A 776 8.38 30.74 17.39
C ASP A 776 8.31 30.53 18.91
N MET A 777 9.44 30.16 19.51
CA MET A 777 9.56 29.98 20.96
C MET A 777 9.84 31.31 21.66
N ALA A 778 9.04 31.61 22.68
CA ALA A 778 9.32 32.68 23.63
C ALA A 778 10.45 32.27 24.59
N GLU A 779 11.35 33.18 24.94
CA GLU A 779 12.41 32.90 25.91
C GLU A 779 11.86 32.92 27.35
N PHE A 780 12.03 31.82 28.08
CA PHE A 780 11.81 31.76 29.51
C PHE A 780 13.08 32.11 30.29
N ALA A 781 12.91 32.53 31.54
CA ALA A 781 14.05 32.88 32.39
C ALA A 781 14.73 31.61 32.89
N LEU A 782 16.07 31.55 32.88
CA LEU A 782 16.81 30.41 33.40
C LEU A 782 17.12 30.60 34.89
N THR A 783 16.84 29.60 35.72
CA THR A 783 17.08 29.68 37.18
C THR A 783 17.61 28.37 37.75
N ALA A 784 18.09 28.40 39.00
CA ALA A 784 18.51 27.20 39.71
C ALA A 784 17.30 26.31 40.05
N GLY A 785 17.43 25.00 39.81
CA GLY A 785 16.43 24.02 40.21
C GLY A 785 16.20 23.98 41.72
N GLY A 786 15.03 23.51 42.15
CA GLY A 786 14.66 23.47 43.58
C GLY A 786 15.58 22.62 44.45
N SER A 787 16.32 21.69 43.85
CA SER A 787 17.35 20.85 44.48
C SER A 787 18.69 21.58 44.67
N GLY A 788 18.92 22.67 43.94
CA GLY A 788 20.20 23.38 43.81
C GLY A 788 21.22 22.69 42.91
N ASN A 789 20.88 21.54 42.32
CA ASN A 789 21.82 20.67 41.58
C ASN A 789 21.69 20.80 40.05
N GLY A 790 20.88 21.73 39.55
CA GLY A 790 20.55 21.83 38.13
C GLY A 790 19.92 23.16 37.75
N LEU A 791 19.47 23.24 36.50
CA LEU A 791 18.80 24.40 35.91
C LEU A 791 17.35 24.07 35.52
N VAL A 792 16.47 25.06 35.64
CA VAL A 792 15.06 24.97 35.23
C VAL A 792 14.63 26.26 34.53
N LEU A 793 13.60 26.15 33.68
CA LEU A 793 12.93 27.29 33.07
C LEU A 793 11.89 27.88 34.03
N ASP A 794 11.99 29.18 34.33
CA ASP A 794 11.08 29.98 35.16
C ASP A 794 10.18 30.86 34.28
N GLY A 795 8.95 31.10 34.73
CA GLY A 795 8.00 31.98 34.03
C GLY A 795 7.22 31.33 32.88
N VAL A 796 6.80 30.06 33.04
CA VAL A 796 6.11 29.21 32.05
C VAL A 796 4.69 29.64 31.65
N THR A 797 4.51 30.86 31.15
CA THR A 797 3.23 31.34 30.61
C THR A 797 3.28 31.41 29.08
N GLY A 798 2.45 30.62 28.40
CA GLY A 798 2.33 30.65 26.94
C GLY A 798 2.35 29.24 26.32
N PRO A 799 2.38 29.15 24.99
CA PRO A 799 2.40 27.88 24.26
C PRO A 799 3.81 27.28 24.10
N THR A 800 4.88 27.98 24.48
CA THR A 800 6.26 27.49 24.33
C THR A 800 6.52 26.26 25.20
N GLU A 801 6.96 25.18 24.56
CA GLU A 801 7.14 23.85 25.14
C GLU A 801 8.52 23.65 25.76
N GLY A 802 9.49 24.49 25.41
CA GLY A 802 10.86 24.45 25.94
C GLY A 802 11.72 25.56 25.34
N ASN A 803 12.97 25.66 25.78
CA ASN A 803 13.93 26.61 25.23
C ASN A 803 15.27 25.95 24.95
N TRP A 804 15.96 26.48 23.95
CA TRP A 804 17.39 26.26 23.78
C TRP A 804 18.16 27.04 24.84
N ILE A 805 19.14 26.38 25.45
CA ILE A 805 20.06 26.98 26.41
C ILE A 805 21.46 26.88 25.81
N ASP A 806 22.06 28.04 25.57
CA ASP A 806 23.44 28.17 25.09
C ASP A 806 24.39 28.20 26.31
N PHE A 807 25.38 27.31 26.29
CA PHE A 807 26.43 27.18 27.29
C PHE A 807 27.76 27.59 26.67
N THR A 808 28.45 28.52 27.31
CA THR A 808 29.82 28.91 26.96
C THR A 808 30.74 28.66 28.14
N VAL A 809 31.84 27.94 27.91
CA VAL A 809 32.92 27.80 28.90
C VAL A 809 33.59 29.15 29.12
N THR A 810 33.74 29.53 30.39
CA THR A 810 34.42 30.77 30.81
C THR A 810 35.69 30.50 31.61
N GLY A 811 35.91 29.24 32.00
CA GLY A 811 37.13 28.76 32.62
C GLY A 811 36.97 27.34 33.15
N SER A 812 38.08 26.63 33.35
CA SER A 812 38.07 25.28 33.91
C SER A 812 39.27 25.06 34.82
N SER A 813 39.03 24.35 35.93
CA SER A 813 40.06 23.74 36.76
C SER A 813 39.92 22.21 36.80
N LEU A 814 39.10 21.65 35.90
CA LEU A 814 39.00 20.20 35.76
C LEU A 814 40.33 19.62 35.27
N ALA A 815 40.51 18.32 35.51
CA ALA A 815 41.56 17.57 34.85
C ALA A 815 41.33 17.60 33.32
N ARG A 816 42.40 17.52 32.53
CA ARG A 816 42.35 17.77 31.06
C ARG A 816 41.41 16.81 30.35
N GLU A 817 41.37 15.62 30.91
CA GLU A 817 40.66 14.47 30.44
C GLU A 817 39.18 14.44 30.85
N ALA A 818 38.67 15.48 31.51
CA ALA A 818 37.29 15.50 32.02
C ALA A 818 36.32 16.30 31.11
N THR A 819 35.14 15.73 30.90
CA THR A 819 34.04 16.36 30.15
C THR A 819 32.80 16.50 31.02
N LEU A 820 32.13 17.64 30.93
CA LEU A 820 30.83 17.84 31.57
C LEU A 820 29.73 17.30 30.66
N LEU A 821 28.93 16.39 31.21
CA LEU A 821 27.76 15.81 30.55
C LEU A 821 26.50 16.49 31.10
N MET A 822 25.60 16.88 30.22
CA MET A 822 24.31 17.49 30.56
C MET A 822 23.20 16.49 30.28
N TYR A 823 22.33 16.23 31.24
CA TYR A 823 21.22 15.28 31.08
C TYR A 823 19.92 15.85 31.64
N ALA A 824 18.80 15.52 31.00
CA ALA A 824 17.48 15.97 31.45
C ALA A 824 16.86 15.00 32.47
N VAL A 825 16.14 15.56 33.44
CA VAL A 825 15.25 14.78 34.30
C VAL A 825 13.84 15.38 34.34
N ASP A 826 12.83 14.54 34.53
CA ASP A 826 11.45 14.96 34.71
C ASP A 826 11.21 15.62 36.08
N GLY A 827 9.98 16.10 36.32
CA GLY A 827 9.59 16.70 37.60
C GLY A 827 9.63 15.75 38.82
N SER A 828 9.74 14.44 38.58
CA SER A 828 9.93 13.39 39.60
C SER A 828 11.42 13.05 39.82
N GLY A 829 12.31 13.56 38.96
CA GLY A 829 13.74 13.30 38.98
C GLY A 829 14.17 12.04 38.22
N ASN A 830 13.30 11.45 37.40
CA ASN A 830 13.66 10.34 36.50
C ASN A 830 14.41 10.89 35.28
N MET A 831 15.40 10.16 34.77
CA MET A 831 16.15 10.58 33.59
C MET A 831 15.28 10.47 32.33
N VAL A 832 15.42 11.45 31.44
CA VAL A 832 14.65 11.54 30.19
C VAL A 832 15.61 11.48 29.02
N SER A 833 15.39 10.53 28.10
CA SER A 833 16.18 10.36 26.89
C SER A 833 15.88 11.43 25.84
N ARG A 834 16.72 11.49 24.79
CA ARG A 834 16.61 12.47 23.69
C ARG A 834 15.26 12.43 22.95
N ASP A 835 14.60 11.27 22.94
CA ASP A 835 13.27 11.04 22.37
C ASP A 835 12.11 11.42 23.33
N GLY A 836 12.42 11.82 24.56
CA GLY A 836 11.44 12.20 25.59
C GLY A 836 10.98 11.04 26.48
N ALA A 837 11.45 9.81 26.27
CA ALA A 837 11.10 8.67 27.10
C ALA A 837 11.84 8.68 28.45
N VAL A 838 11.28 7.99 29.46
CA VAL A 838 11.98 7.80 30.73
C VAL A 838 12.98 6.66 30.59
N THR A 839 14.25 6.92 30.91
CA THR A 839 15.34 5.94 30.83
C THR A 839 16.02 5.73 32.19
N LEU A 840 16.68 4.59 32.35
CA LEU A 840 17.55 4.29 33.49
C LEU A 840 19.03 4.40 33.12
N ASP A 841 19.36 4.52 31.83
CA ASP A 841 20.73 4.72 31.37
C ASP A 841 21.03 6.22 31.32
N LEU A 842 22.18 6.62 31.86
CA LEU A 842 22.63 8.01 31.72
C LEU A 842 22.94 8.31 30.26
N GLN A 843 23.53 7.37 29.52
CA GLN A 843 23.98 7.58 28.14
C GLN A 843 22.83 8.08 27.26
N ASP A 844 21.66 7.46 27.40
CA ASP A 844 20.44 7.83 26.67
C ASP A 844 19.91 9.20 27.08
N ALA A 845 20.10 9.59 28.35
CA ALA A 845 19.59 10.82 28.95
C ALA A 845 20.50 12.04 28.72
N ILE A 846 21.74 11.84 28.28
CA ILE A 846 22.64 12.92 27.91
C ILE A 846 22.03 13.66 26.72
N ILE A 847 22.00 14.99 26.78
CA ILE A 847 21.50 15.84 25.69
C ILE A 847 22.56 16.83 25.19
N GLY A 848 23.75 16.79 25.78
CA GLY A 848 24.90 17.58 25.37
C GLY A 848 26.12 17.34 26.24
N ALA A 849 27.29 17.66 25.71
CA ALA A 849 28.56 17.59 26.40
C ALA A 849 29.35 18.88 26.16
N VAL A 850 30.06 19.36 27.17
CA VAL A 850 30.92 20.54 27.03
C VAL A 850 32.18 20.38 27.86
N GLY A 851 33.29 20.91 27.38
CA GLY A 851 34.51 20.96 28.18
C GLY A 851 35.49 22.00 27.69
N ALA A 852 36.68 21.95 28.28
CA ALA A 852 37.75 22.90 28.04
C ALA A 852 39.03 22.10 27.91
N VAL A 853 39.78 22.28 26.83
CA VAL A 853 40.98 21.44 26.58
C VAL A 853 42.23 22.29 26.75
N PRO A 854 43.01 22.10 27.83
CA PRO A 854 44.31 22.72 28.00
C PRO A 854 45.44 21.86 27.43
N ASN A 855 46.54 22.49 27.04
CA ASN A 855 47.77 21.80 26.64
C ASN A 855 48.53 21.21 27.84
N ASP A 856 49.67 20.56 27.56
CA ASP A 856 50.56 19.94 28.55
C ASP A 856 51.12 20.86 29.63
N GLN A 857 51.01 22.16 29.44
CA GLN A 857 51.48 23.17 30.38
C GLN A 857 50.32 23.82 31.16
N GLY A 858 49.08 23.39 30.90
CA GLY A 858 47.87 23.89 31.55
C GLY A 858 47.34 25.19 30.93
N ALA A 859 47.84 25.60 29.75
CA ALA A 859 47.27 26.72 29.01
C ALA A 859 46.11 26.22 28.14
N LEU A 860 44.97 26.87 28.25
CA LEU A 860 43.75 26.55 27.53
C LEU A 860 43.96 26.71 26.01
N MET A 861 43.56 25.69 25.24
CA MET A 861 43.65 25.67 23.77
C MET A 861 42.31 25.98 23.13
N VAL A 862 41.25 25.29 23.58
CA VAL A 862 39.88 25.46 23.06
C VAL A 862 38.88 25.49 24.22
N ASP A 863 37.94 26.43 24.13
CA ASP A 863 36.76 26.51 24.97
C ASP A 863 35.55 25.93 24.24
N GLY A 864 34.86 24.98 24.88
CA GLY A 864 33.64 24.41 24.36
C GLY A 864 32.46 25.37 24.45
N VAL A 865 31.61 25.31 23.42
CA VAL A 865 30.25 25.87 23.43
C VAL A 865 29.25 24.74 23.19
N GLN A 866 28.07 24.85 23.77
CA GLN A 866 27.03 23.82 23.61
C GLN A 866 25.63 24.42 23.75
N SER A 867 24.76 24.16 22.78
CA SER A 867 23.32 24.41 22.88
C SER A 867 22.61 23.11 23.23
N VAL A 868 21.68 23.16 24.19
CA VAL A 868 20.82 22.02 24.53
C VAL A 868 19.38 22.48 24.67
N TYR A 869 18.43 21.63 24.27
CA TYR A 869 17.01 21.92 24.43
C TYR A 869 16.51 21.42 25.79
N LEU A 870 15.89 22.29 26.57
CA LEU A 870 15.26 21.94 27.84
C LEU A 870 13.75 22.12 27.74
N GLY A 871 13.01 21.01 27.87
CA GLY A 871 11.55 21.03 27.93
C GLY A 871 11.02 21.68 29.22
N VAL A 872 9.84 22.30 29.12
CA VAL A 872 9.13 22.83 30.28
C VAL A 872 8.79 21.70 31.26
N GLY A 873 9.08 21.92 32.55
CA GLY A 873 8.85 20.93 33.59
C GLY A 873 10.01 19.96 33.81
N HIS A 874 11.06 20.03 32.99
CA HIS A 874 12.31 19.29 33.19
C HIS A 874 13.34 20.10 33.99
N GLU A 875 14.27 19.40 34.63
CA GLU A 875 15.47 19.96 35.25
C GLU A 875 16.71 19.46 34.49
N LEU A 876 17.56 20.37 34.03
CA LEU A 876 18.85 20.03 33.46
C LEU A 876 19.84 19.74 34.59
N ARG A 877 20.41 18.55 34.60
CA ARG A 877 21.42 18.11 35.56
C ARG A 877 22.74 17.84 34.87
N PHE A 878 23.76 17.64 35.71
CA PHE A 878 25.13 17.54 35.27
C PHE A 878 25.81 16.31 35.85
N ALA A 879 26.62 15.65 35.03
CA ALA A 879 27.56 14.61 35.43
C ALA A 879 28.95 14.93 34.89
N LEU A 880 29.99 14.38 35.49
CA LEU A 880 31.36 14.50 34.99
C LEU A 880 31.86 13.12 34.55
N LEU A 881 32.31 13.05 33.30
CA LEU A 881 33.10 11.92 32.81
C LEU A 881 34.57 12.29 32.98
N THR A 882 35.32 11.56 33.80
CA THR A 882 36.77 11.71 33.89
C THR A 882 37.48 10.95 32.77
N GLY A 883 38.77 11.20 32.55
CA GLY A 883 39.53 10.48 31.52
C GLY A 883 39.85 9.03 31.84
N GLU A 884 39.76 8.63 33.10
CA GLU A 884 39.75 7.21 33.49
C GLU A 884 38.39 6.55 33.20
N SER A 885 37.54 7.17 32.36
CA SER A 885 36.17 6.78 32.04
C SER A 885 35.30 6.55 33.29
N THR A 886 35.58 7.28 34.37
CA THR A 886 34.81 7.20 35.61
C THR A 886 33.76 8.30 35.63
N LEU A 887 32.53 7.89 35.92
CA LEU A 887 31.37 8.79 35.95
C LEU A 887 31.10 9.29 37.38
N ASP A 888 31.14 10.60 37.58
CA ASP A 888 30.60 11.28 38.76
C ASP A 888 29.21 11.86 38.44
N LEU A 889 28.18 11.20 38.96
CA LEU A 889 26.77 11.59 38.79
C LEU A 889 26.33 12.73 39.70
N ALA A 890 27.14 13.13 40.68
CA ALA A 890 26.78 14.15 41.66
C ALA A 890 27.90 15.18 41.87
N PRO A 891 28.38 15.84 40.79
CA PRO A 891 29.38 16.89 40.91
C PRO A 891 28.82 18.07 41.72
N SER A 892 29.71 18.84 42.36
CA SER A 892 29.27 20.05 43.08
C SER A 892 28.77 21.11 42.11
N VAL A 893 27.51 21.53 42.20
CA VAL A 893 26.90 22.56 41.35
C VAL A 893 26.69 23.85 42.16
N ALA A 894 27.11 24.98 41.59
CA ALA A 894 26.79 26.32 42.09
C ALA A 894 26.21 27.16 40.96
N VAL A 895 25.08 27.80 41.22
CA VAL A 895 24.32 28.57 40.23
C VAL A 895 24.14 30.00 40.73
N THR A 896 24.59 30.99 39.96
CA THR A 896 24.48 32.42 40.32
C THR A 896 23.86 33.22 39.19
N PRO A 897 22.80 34.02 39.44
CA PRO A 897 22.22 34.88 38.42
C PRO A 897 23.24 35.90 37.89
N ALA A 898 23.27 36.07 36.57
CA ALA A 898 24.11 37.05 35.87
C ALA A 898 23.26 38.15 35.21
N ALA A 899 23.92 39.09 34.53
CA ALA A 899 23.23 40.16 33.82
C ALA A 899 22.53 39.63 32.56
N GLY A 900 21.41 40.26 32.17
CA GLY A 900 20.76 39.95 30.88
C GLY A 900 19.95 38.65 30.85
N GLY A 901 19.65 38.03 31.99
CA GLY A 901 18.89 36.77 32.05
C GLY A 901 19.75 35.51 32.00
N ALA A 902 21.07 35.66 31.82
CA ALA A 902 22.03 34.58 31.91
C ALA A 902 22.27 34.12 33.36
N VAL A 903 22.87 32.96 33.49
CA VAL A 903 23.25 32.32 34.75
C VAL A 903 24.69 31.85 34.66
N ASP A 904 25.51 32.24 35.64
CA ASP A 904 26.87 31.72 35.77
C ASP A 904 26.82 30.44 36.61
N LEU A 905 27.41 29.37 36.09
CA LEU A 905 27.48 28.06 36.73
C LEU A 905 28.91 27.69 37.06
N THR A 906 29.10 26.99 38.18
CA THR A 906 30.32 26.22 38.45
C THR A 906 29.94 24.79 38.76
N VAL A 907 30.39 23.83 37.95
CA VAL A 907 30.09 22.40 38.11
C VAL A 907 31.38 21.61 38.24
N GLY A 908 31.64 21.05 39.42
CA GLY A 908 32.80 20.22 39.74
C GLY A 908 34.19 20.78 39.37
N GLY A 909 34.30 22.06 39.00
CA GLY A 909 35.55 22.71 38.57
C GLY A 909 35.46 23.44 37.22
N ILE A 910 34.43 23.22 36.40
CA ILE A 910 34.20 24.00 35.17
C ILE A 910 33.27 25.17 35.46
N SER A 911 33.58 26.34 34.89
CA SER A 911 32.78 27.55 34.97
C SER A 911 32.14 27.85 33.62
N LEU A 912 30.83 28.02 33.59
CA LEU A 912 30.03 28.21 32.38
C LEU A 912 29.17 29.47 32.53
N SER A 913 28.87 30.13 31.41
CA SER A 913 27.72 31.03 31.31
C SER A 913 26.62 30.30 30.53
N ALA A 914 25.39 30.32 31.03
CA ALA A 914 24.23 29.72 30.39
C ALA A 914 23.13 30.76 30.16
N VAL A 915 22.54 30.79 28.98
CA VAL A 915 21.46 31.72 28.63
C VAL A 915 20.44 31.05 27.73
N THR A 916 19.15 31.37 27.90
CA THR A 916 18.13 30.96 26.93
C THR A 916 18.32 31.73 25.63
N ASN A 917 18.47 31.00 24.53
CA ASN A 917 18.61 31.58 23.19
C ASN A 917 17.97 30.65 22.17
N ASN A 918 16.74 30.97 21.79
CA ASN A 918 15.98 30.14 20.85
C ASN A 918 16.44 30.29 19.40
N THR A 919 17.30 31.26 19.07
CA THR A 919 17.89 31.38 17.74
C THR A 919 19.24 30.67 17.72
N LEU A 920 19.29 29.49 17.10
CA LEU A 920 20.52 28.72 16.97
C LEU A 920 21.52 29.47 16.08
N SER A 921 22.80 29.38 16.43
CA SER A 921 23.88 29.85 15.56
C SER A 921 24.14 28.84 14.43
N ASP A 922 24.78 29.25 13.34
CA ASP A 922 25.15 28.35 12.25
C ASP A 922 26.00 27.15 12.74
N GLY A 923 26.86 27.37 13.74
CA GLY A 923 27.62 26.29 14.40
C GLY A 923 26.71 25.33 15.17
N ALA A 924 25.70 25.86 15.87
CA ALA A 924 24.72 25.02 16.55
C ALA A 924 23.86 24.25 15.53
N GLU A 925 23.45 24.85 14.40
CA GLU A 925 22.72 24.14 13.34
C GLU A 925 23.56 23.02 12.72
N LEU A 926 24.85 23.26 12.45
CA LEU A 926 25.80 22.25 11.96
C LEU A 926 25.94 21.06 12.93
N ALA A 927 25.89 21.32 14.23
CA ALA A 927 25.99 20.29 15.26
C ALA A 927 24.68 19.51 15.53
N SER A 928 23.63 19.71 14.72
CA SER A 928 22.34 19.00 14.87
C SER A 928 22.49 17.47 14.94
N VAL A 929 23.24 16.88 14.01
CA VAL A 929 23.49 15.43 13.97
C VAL A 929 24.21 14.93 15.24
N GLN A 930 25.16 15.70 15.78
CA GLN A 930 25.86 15.35 17.03
C GLN A 930 24.88 15.26 18.20
N ARG A 931 23.94 16.20 18.29
CA ARG A 931 22.96 16.21 19.38
C ARG A 931 21.91 15.11 19.24
N ILE A 932 21.56 14.72 18.02
CA ILE A 932 20.58 13.66 17.75
C ILE A 932 21.18 12.28 18.03
N TYR A 933 22.37 11.98 17.47
CA TYR A 933 22.94 10.64 17.47
C TYR A 933 24.07 10.42 18.48
N ASP A 934 24.53 11.46 19.18
CA ASP A 934 25.69 11.39 20.09
C ASP A 934 27.00 10.94 19.41
N LEU A 935 27.12 11.21 18.11
CA LEU A 935 28.28 10.85 17.30
C LEU A 935 29.00 12.09 16.77
N PRO A 936 30.33 12.03 16.55
CA PRO A 936 31.14 13.16 16.07
C PRO A 936 30.95 13.40 14.55
N PHE A 937 29.70 13.50 14.09
CA PHE A 937 29.32 13.70 12.70
C PHE A 937 28.98 15.16 12.40
N VAL A 938 29.13 15.53 11.14
CA VAL A 938 28.48 16.70 10.56
C VAL A 938 27.85 16.29 9.23
N TYR A 939 26.67 16.82 8.91
CA TYR A 939 26.06 16.63 7.60
C TYR A 939 26.42 17.80 6.69
N LEU A 940 27.01 17.50 5.54
CA LEU A 940 27.52 18.52 4.64
C LEU A 940 27.14 18.24 3.19
N GLU A 941 26.80 19.31 2.48
CA GLU A 941 26.62 19.28 1.02
C GLU A 941 27.97 19.34 0.29
N GLN A 942 28.04 18.71 -0.88
CA GLN A 942 29.20 18.85 -1.76
C GLN A 942 29.47 20.33 -2.06
N GLY A 943 30.71 20.76 -1.86
CA GLY A 943 31.15 22.14 -2.06
C GLY A 943 30.92 23.07 -0.88
N ALA A 944 30.38 22.59 0.25
CA ALA A 944 30.31 23.38 1.49
C ALA A 944 31.71 23.84 1.94
N GLU A 945 31.81 25.07 2.46
CA GLU A 945 33.07 25.65 2.94
C GLU A 945 33.05 25.84 4.47
N LEU A 946 34.07 25.30 5.15
CA LEU A 946 34.23 25.37 6.59
C LEU A 946 35.64 25.82 6.98
N SER A 947 35.74 26.57 8.07
CA SER A 947 36.99 26.83 8.77
C SER A 947 37.29 25.68 9.72
N VAL A 948 38.50 25.14 9.65
CA VAL A 948 38.99 24.09 10.55
C VAL A 948 40.02 24.72 11.47
N GLY A 949 39.59 25.11 12.67
CA GLY A 949 40.50 25.53 13.74
C GLY A 949 41.14 24.29 14.34
N VAL A 950 42.46 24.27 14.50
CA VAL A 950 43.19 23.12 15.06
C VAL A 950 44.21 23.60 16.08
N ALA A 951 44.24 22.96 17.24
CA ALA A 951 45.26 23.16 18.27
C ALA A 951 45.69 21.79 18.84
N GLY A 952 46.78 21.73 19.59
CA GLY A 952 47.16 20.48 20.25
C GLY A 952 48.52 20.52 20.92
N SER A 953 48.83 19.45 21.64
CA SER A 953 50.05 19.27 22.42
C SER A 953 50.71 17.89 22.18
N ALA A 954 50.73 17.42 20.94
CA ALA A 954 51.28 16.12 20.58
C ALA A 954 52.82 16.09 20.40
N ALA A 955 53.45 15.00 20.85
CA ALA A 955 54.83 14.68 20.48
C ALA A 955 54.93 14.13 19.04
N ASN A 956 53.96 13.32 18.61
CA ASN A 956 53.91 12.76 17.27
C ASN A 956 53.41 13.80 16.26
N THR A 957 53.75 13.60 14.98
CA THR A 957 53.16 14.36 13.87
C THR A 957 52.06 13.53 13.21
N ASN A 958 50.81 13.95 13.40
CA ASN A 958 49.61 13.25 12.95
C ASN A 958 48.93 14.02 11.81
N THR A 959 48.19 13.33 10.96
CA THR A 959 47.43 13.94 9.85
C THR A 959 45.95 13.92 10.17
N LEU A 960 45.33 15.09 10.20
CA LEU A 960 43.88 15.26 10.27
C LEU A 960 43.29 15.22 8.86
N GLY A 961 42.21 14.49 8.69
CA GLY A 961 41.36 14.48 7.49
C GLY A 961 39.90 14.26 7.86
N PHE A 962 39.04 14.22 6.84
CA PHE A 962 37.62 13.90 6.97
C PHE A 962 37.28 12.77 6.02
N VAL A 963 36.31 11.94 6.39
CA VAL A 963 35.79 10.86 5.52
C VAL A 963 34.28 10.90 5.56
N ARG A 964 33.63 10.61 4.42
CA ARG A 964 32.19 10.39 4.38
C ARG A 964 31.89 8.98 4.88
N PHE A 965 31.00 8.89 5.86
CA PHE A 965 30.40 7.64 6.30
C PHE A 965 29.08 7.42 5.57
N ASP A 966 28.87 6.19 5.13
CA ASP A 966 27.55 5.70 4.75
C ASP A 966 26.88 5.27 6.07
N PHE A 967 26.11 6.19 6.67
CA PHE A 967 25.42 6.01 7.94
C PHE A 967 23.93 5.77 7.71
N ASP A 968 23.43 4.64 8.20
CA ASP A 968 22.00 4.34 8.21
C ASP A 968 21.39 4.87 9.53
N PRO A 969 20.59 5.95 9.50
CA PRO A 969 20.00 6.51 10.71
C PRO A 969 18.87 5.65 11.31
N LEU A 970 18.39 4.62 10.61
CA LEU A 970 17.37 3.69 11.10
C LEU A 970 17.99 2.56 11.93
N THR A 971 19.08 1.97 11.43
CA THR A 971 19.76 0.84 12.12
C THR A 971 20.94 1.28 12.98
N GLY A 972 21.51 2.45 12.70
CA GLY A 972 22.78 2.91 13.26
C GLY A 972 24.01 2.31 12.58
N ASP A 973 23.82 1.50 11.53
CA ASP A 973 24.93 0.87 10.81
C ASP A 973 25.80 1.92 10.10
N MET A 974 27.10 1.65 10.08
CA MET A 974 28.11 2.53 9.51
C MET A 974 29.00 1.76 8.55
N SER A 975 29.36 2.39 7.44
CA SER A 975 30.40 1.90 6.53
C SER A 975 31.13 3.06 5.84
N VAL A 976 32.24 2.76 5.17
CA VAL A 976 32.91 3.69 4.26
C VAL A 976 33.04 3.03 2.90
N ALA A 977 32.38 3.61 1.90
CA ALA A 977 32.33 3.07 0.53
C ALA A 977 31.86 1.60 0.51
N GLY A 978 30.84 1.30 1.32
CA GLY A 978 30.26 -0.04 1.48
C GLY A 978 31.13 -1.05 2.28
N VAL A 979 32.28 -0.63 2.83
CA VAL A 979 33.07 -1.47 3.74
C VAL A 979 32.62 -1.23 5.17
N ALA A 980 32.02 -2.26 5.78
CA ALA A 980 31.44 -2.20 7.12
C ALA A 980 32.43 -1.70 8.18
N TYR A 981 31.93 -0.86 9.08
CA TYR A 981 32.64 -0.33 10.24
C TYR A 981 33.15 -1.47 11.14
N GLY A 982 34.45 -1.46 11.45
CA GLY A 982 35.07 -2.43 12.36
C GLY A 982 36.60 -2.47 12.26
N ASP A 983 37.26 -2.95 13.31
CA ASP A 983 38.73 -3.02 13.44
C ASP A 983 39.30 -4.06 12.47
N THR A 984 39.45 -3.66 11.21
CA THR A 984 39.88 -4.51 10.10
C THR A 984 40.76 -3.74 9.11
N ASP A 985 41.77 -4.42 8.55
CA ASP A 985 42.61 -3.87 7.47
C ASP A 985 41.79 -3.33 6.28
N ALA A 986 40.63 -3.93 6.00
CA ALA A 986 39.77 -3.52 4.90
C ALA A 986 39.09 -2.18 5.16
N PHE A 987 38.59 -1.98 6.38
CA PHE A 987 37.98 -0.72 6.79
C PHE A 987 39.01 0.40 6.86
N ASP A 988 40.19 0.14 7.45
CA ASP A 988 41.30 1.11 7.48
C ASP A 988 41.75 1.56 6.09
N ALA A 989 41.83 0.61 5.15
CA ALA A 989 42.13 0.91 3.77
C ALA A 989 41.03 1.76 3.12
N ALA A 990 39.75 1.43 3.35
CA ALA A 990 38.62 2.19 2.84
C ALA A 990 38.64 3.64 3.35
N VAL A 991 38.88 3.86 4.65
CA VAL A 991 39.01 5.20 5.23
C VAL A 991 40.15 5.98 4.58
N ARG A 992 41.34 5.38 4.43
CA ARG A 992 42.50 6.05 3.82
C ARG A 992 42.26 6.42 2.35
N ASP A 993 41.63 5.53 1.59
CA ASP A 993 41.39 5.71 0.16
C ASP A 993 40.27 6.72 -0.13
N HIS A 994 39.39 6.97 0.85
CA HIS A 994 38.23 7.85 0.71
C HIS A 994 38.29 9.11 1.59
N LEU A 995 39.47 9.48 2.11
CA LEU A 995 39.64 10.79 2.75
C LEU A 995 39.25 11.91 1.77
N ASP A 996 38.46 12.86 2.26
CA ASP A 996 38.01 14.00 1.49
C ASP A 996 39.21 14.83 1.03
N THR A 997 39.37 14.95 -0.28
CA THR A 997 40.53 15.64 -0.87
C THR A 997 40.50 17.15 -0.66
N GLY A 998 39.39 17.69 -0.14
CA GLY A 998 39.19 19.09 0.16
C GLY A 998 39.92 19.58 1.40
N PHE A 999 40.36 18.68 2.30
CA PHE A 999 41.16 19.03 3.47
C PHE A 999 42.07 17.90 3.94
N SER A 1000 43.35 18.22 4.14
CA SER A 1000 44.28 17.37 4.87
C SER A 1000 45.42 18.22 5.41
N ALA A 1001 45.73 18.05 6.70
CA ALA A 1001 46.79 18.82 7.34
C ALA A 1001 47.52 18.01 8.40
N ALA A 1002 48.84 18.19 8.49
CA ALA A 1002 49.69 17.48 9.44
C ALA A 1002 50.19 18.42 10.55
N TYR A 1003 49.99 18.02 11.79
CA TYR A 1003 50.32 18.82 12.99
C TYR A 1003 51.03 17.96 14.03
N GLY A 1004 51.86 18.57 14.88
CA GLY A 1004 52.58 17.88 15.96
C GLY A 1004 53.96 18.44 16.30
N GLY A 1005 54.71 17.71 17.11
CA GLY A 1005 56.08 18.05 17.51
C GLY A 1005 56.19 19.08 18.64
N GLY A 1006 55.17 19.15 19.50
CA GLY A 1006 55.01 20.09 20.60
C GLY A 1006 53.65 20.79 20.53
N ASN A 1007 53.54 21.97 21.17
CA ASN A 1007 52.31 22.76 21.11
C ASN A 1007 52.13 23.42 19.74
N PHE A 1008 50.92 23.34 19.18
CA PHE A 1008 50.56 24.00 17.92
C PHE A 1008 49.16 24.60 17.97
N GLU A 1009 48.92 25.57 17.08
CA GLU A 1009 47.64 26.23 16.84
C GLU A 1009 47.66 26.73 15.39
N ASP A 1010 46.62 26.41 14.61
CA ASP A 1010 46.48 26.80 13.22
C ASP A 1010 45.00 26.90 12.82
N THR A 1011 44.72 27.46 11.65
CA THR A 1011 43.39 27.50 11.06
C THR A 1011 43.46 27.25 9.56
N GLY A 1012 42.78 26.20 9.11
CA GLY A 1012 42.66 25.82 7.72
C GLY A 1012 41.27 26.08 7.15
N SER A 1013 41.14 25.90 5.84
CA SER A 1013 39.86 25.95 5.11
C SER A 1013 39.60 24.57 4.50
N TRP A 1014 38.39 24.07 4.64
CA TRP A 1014 37.92 22.85 4.03
C TRP A 1014 36.79 23.18 3.04
N THR A 1015 36.94 22.73 1.80
CA THR A 1015 35.86 22.72 0.81
C THR A 1015 35.50 21.26 0.55
N VAL A 1016 34.29 20.82 0.89
CA VAL A 1016 33.87 19.42 0.76
C VAL A 1016 33.96 18.98 -0.70
N ALA A 1017 34.86 18.03 -0.99
CA ALA A 1017 35.11 17.55 -2.35
C ALA A 1017 34.28 16.30 -2.71
N GLY A 1018 33.99 15.46 -1.72
CA GLY A 1018 33.14 14.29 -1.82
C GLY A 1018 31.66 14.64 -2.01
N GLU A 1019 30.82 13.60 -2.07
CA GLU A 1019 29.37 13.80 -2.23
C GLU A 1019 28.72 14.26 -0.92
N THR A 1020 27.50 14.78 -1.01
CA THR A 1020 26.70 15.18 0.16
C THR A 1020 26.48 14.01 1.12
N GLY A 1021 26.63 14.20 2.43
CA GLY A 1021 26.41 13.14 3.41
C GLY A 1021 26.98 13.42 4.81
N TYR A 1022 27.11 12.36 5.61
CA TYR A 1022 27.68 12.40 6.95
C TYR A 1022 29.20 12.33 6.90
N TYR A 1023 29.88 13.37 7.38
CA TYR A 1023 31.33 13.43 7.47
C TYR A 1023 31.78 13.32 8.93
N ALA A 1024 32.85 12.55 9.14
CA ALA A 1024 33.51 12.42 10.43
C ALA A 1024 35.00 12.79 10.31
N PRO A 1025 35.59 13.32 11.38
CA PRO A 1025 37.04 13.52 11.42
C PRO A 1025 37.78 12.19 11.58
N VAL A 1026 38.98 12.13 10.99
CA VAL A 1026 39.88 10.99 11.05
C VAL A 1026 41.28 11.47 11.42
N LEU A 1027 41.92 10.79 12.37
CA LEU A 1027 43.32 11.02 12.70
C LEU A 1027 44.18 9.86 12.18
N LEU A 1028 45.12 10.16 11.29
CA LEU A 1028 46.16 9.23 10.88
C LEU A 1028 47.40 9.49 11.72
N THR A 1029 47.76 8.54 12.58
CA THR A 1029 48.87 8.72 13.52
C THR A 1029 50.23 8.61 12.82
N GLN A 1030 51.28 9.11 13.46
CA GLN A 1030 52.64 8.94 12.96
C GLN A 1030 53.06 7.45 12.88
N SER A 1031 52.52 6.59 13.76
CA SER A 1031 52.78 5.14 13.75
C SER A 1031 52.06 4.41 12.61
N GLY A 1032 51.08 5.05 11.97
CA GLY A 1032 50.34 4.50 10.83
C GLY A 1032 49.01 3.86 11.22
N GLU A 1033 48.46 4.18 12.39
CA GLU A 1033 47.11 3.80 12.80
C GLU A 1033 46.07 4.72 12.12
N VAL A 1034 44.84 4.22 12.01
CA VAL A 1034 43.65 5.00 11.60
C VAL A 1034 42.74 5.11 12.81
N LEU A 1035 42.57 6.32 13.34
CA LEU A 1035 41.67 6.57 14.47
C LEU A 1035 40.42 7.28 13.97
N VAL A 1036 39.27 6.65 14.18
CA VAL A 1036 37.95 7.09 13.74
C VAL A 1036 37.00 7.26 14.92
N ILE A 1037 35.78 7.70 14.64
CA ILE A 1037 34.73 7.85 15.64
C ILE A 1037 34.32 6.50 16.26
N GLY A 1038 33.79 6.51 17.48
CA GLY A 1038 33.33 5.31 18.19
C GLY A 1038 34.47 4.48 18.79
N THR A 1039 34.19 3.21 19.10
CA THR A 1039 35.12 2.29 19.77
C THR A 1039 35.43 1.05 18.91
N GLU A 1040 34.45 0.53 18.16
CA GLU A 1040 34.54 -0.82 17.58
C GLU A 1040 35.49 -0.91 16.38
N ALA A 1041 35.68 0.19 15.65
CA ALA A 1041 36.64 0.23 14.55
C ALA A 1041 38.05 0.64 14.95
N ASN A 1042 38.25 1.03 16.21
CA ASN A 1042 39.53 1.50 16.68
C ASN A 1042 40.35 0.37 17.34
N PRO A 1043 41.69 0.40 17.21
CA PRO A 1043 42.55 -0.63 17.80
C PRO A 1043 42.33 -0.79 19.31
N GLY A 1044 41.97 -1.99 19.73
CA GLY A 1044 41.77 -2.32 21.16
C GLY A 1044 40.38 -1.99 21.71
N GLY A 1045 39.48 -1.41 20.91
CA GLY A 1045 38.10 -1.14 21.31
C GLY A 1045 37.91 0.12 22.16
N ASP A 1046 38.87 1.05 22.13
CA ASP A 1046 38.83 2.30 22.89
C ASP A 1046 38.36 3.48 22.02
N ALA A 1047 37.82 4.53 22.66
CA ALA A 1047 37.39 5.75 21.97
C ALA A 1047 38.55 6.76 21.92
N PHE A 1048 39.04 7.08 20.72
CA PHE A 1048 40.14 8.02 20.51
C PHE A 1048 39.69 9.41 20.05
N ILE A 1049 38.39 9.62 19.87
CA ILE A 1049 37.77 10.92 19.55
C ILE A 1049 36.74 11.26 20.61
N ARG A 1050 36.82 12.47 21.18
CA ARG A 1050 35.94 12.94 22.24
C ARG A 1050 35.31 14.29 21.89
N MET A 1051 34.01 14.43 22.13
CA MET A 1051 33.29 15.69 21.96
C MET A 1051 33.51 16.61 23.18
N TYR A 1052 33.89 17.86 22.92
CA TYR A 1052 34.07 18.91 23.93
C TYR A 1052 33.08 20.08 23.78
N GLY A 1053 32.13 19.95 22.87
CA GLY A 1053 31.10 20.93 22.53
C GLY A 1053 30.70 20.77 21.06
N GLU A 1054 29.87 21.69 20.59
CA GLU A 1054 29.38 21.70 19.21
C GLU A 1054 30.55 21.81 18.22
N ASN A 1055 30.62 20.84 17.31
CA ASN A 1055 31.64 20.71 16.27
C ASN A 1055 33.09 20.75 16.79
N THR A 1056 33.30 20.41 18.07
CA THR A 1056 34.59 20.51 18.74
C THR A 1056 35.02 19.14 19.25
N PHE A 1057 36.12 18.64 18.70
CA PHE A 1057 36.58 17.26 18.91
C PHE A 1057 38.03 17.23 19.37
N GLY A 1058 38.30 16.51 20.47
CA GLY A 1058 39.65 16.19 20.94
C GLY A 1058 40.04 14.77 20.52
N PHE A 1059 41.31 14.56 20.25
CA PHE A 1059 41.87 13.29 19.79
C PHE A 1059 43.02 12.85 20.69
N GLU A 1060 43.15 11.54 20.78
CA GLU A 1060 44.36 10.85 21.19
C GLU A 1060 45.19 10.47 19.96
N ASP A 1061 46.52 10.47 20.08
CA ASP A 1061 47.41 10.08 18.99
C ASP A 1061 48.16 8.75 19.17
N LEU A 1062 48.01 8.14 20.35
CA LEU A 1062 48.54 6.82 20.69
C LEU A 1062 47.40 5.84 20.97
N THR A 1063 47.61 4.57 20.65
CA THR A 1063 46.72 3.49 21.12
C THR A 1063 46.99 3.16 22.59
N ALA A 1064 46.07 2.45 23.25
CA ALA A 1064 46.30 1.92 24.59
C ALA A 1064 47.56 1.04 24.68
N ALA A 1065 47.89 0.31 23.60
CA ALA A 1065 49.10 -0.51 23.52
C ALA A 1065 50.39 0.32 23.40
N GLU A 1066 50.30 1.53 22.86
CA GLU A 1066 51.40 2.48 22.75
C GLU A 1066 51.55 3.37 23.99
N GLY A 1067 50.58 3.31 24.91
CA GLY A 1067 50.60 4.00 26.20
C GLY A 1067 49.97 5.39 26.18
N SER A 1068 48.89 5.57 25.41
CA SER A 1068 48.02 6.75 25.49
C SER A 1068 47.63 7.06 26.94
N ASP A 1069 47.61 8.35 27.26
CA ASP A 1069 47.20 8.90 28.54
C ASP A 1069 45.75 9.43 28.54
N PHE A 1070 45.05 9.35 27.40
CA PHE A 1070 43.61 9.59 27.29
C PHE A 1070 43.17 10.97 27.80
N ASP A 1071 43.97 12.00 27.52
CA ASP A 1071 43.71 13.38 27.90
C ASP A 1071 43.14 14.26 26.77
N TYR A 1072 43.03 13.68 25.57
CA TYR A 1072 42.44 14.14 24.32
C TYR A 1072 42.94 15.50 23.87
N ASN A 1073 44.16 15.86 24.28
CA ASN A 1073 44.79 17.14 23.99
C ASN A 1073 45.82 17.06 22.83
N ASP A 1074 46.15 15.85 22.38
CA ASP A 1074 47.15 15.62 21.32
C ASP A 1074 46.79 16.39 20.06
N MET A 1075 45.49 16.39 19.73
CA MET A 1075 44.89 17.30 18.76
C MET A 1075 43.49 17.67 19.22
N VAL A 1076 43.11 18.92 18.99
CA VAL A 1076 41.75 19.43 19.19
C VAL A 1076 41.38 20.20 17.96
N MET A 1077 40.19 19.94 17.42
CA MET A 1077 39.67 20.66 16.28
C MET A 1077 38.34 21.32 16.58
N GLN A 1078 38.03 22.39 15.85
CA GLN A 1078 36.74 23.05 15.82
C GLN A 1078 36.35 23.35 14.38
N LEU A 1079 35.14 22.97 13.97
CA LEU A 1079 34.55 23.40 12.69
C LEU A 1079 33.71 24.65 12.90
N VAL A 1080 33.91 25.63 12.02
CA VAL A 1080 33.11 26.84 11.96
C VAL A 1080 32.65 27.06 10.52
N PRO A 1081 31.35 27.16 10.25
CA PRO A 1081 30.86 27.49 8.91
C PRO A 1081 31.46 28.78 8.34
N MET A 1082 31.83 28.79 7.06
CA MET A 1082 32.23 30.02 6.35
C MET A 1082 31.03 30.61 5.61
N ILE A 1083 30.62 31.83 5.98
CA ILE A 1083 29.50 32.56 5.36
C ILE A 1083 29.97 33.37 4.15
#